data_AF-A0A558JAH7-F1
#
_entry.id   AF-A0A558JAH7-F1
#
_cell.length_a   1.000
_cell.length_b   1.000
_cell.length_c   1.000
_cell.angle_alpha   90.00
_cell.angle_beta   90.00
_cell.angle_gamma   90.00
#
_symmetry.space_group_name_H-M   'P 1'
#
loop_
_entity.id
_entity.type
_entity.pdbx_description
1 polymer ?
#
loop_
_entity_poly.entity_id
_entity_poly.type
_entity_poly.pdbx_seq_one_letter_code
_entity_poly.pdbx_strand_id
1 'polypeptide(L)'
;MSRRFTLIVAGDPAQRTGGYIYDAHIVSALRDQGWAINVVGLAGTFPDADAEAAAALAQALNALPDHGAVVIDGLAMGALPEIVAQHAQRLDITALLHHPLGDELGLNEADQQRFHRRELTALAPVARIIVTSHFTARRLPELAAHYALPLNANVTVVEPGVAQAPISPAAEPDETLRLLCVATLTPRKGQDVLVQALAGVAGDHWQCDCYGGARDLEFTRRVEQLIEQNGLQASVHLHGECDSETLEAAYRGAHALVLPSWYEGYGMVVTEALAHGLPVITTTGGALRDTLPEGAGLNVEPGDADALQDALSRFCHDAKLRQKLRQGAAQARDGLSDWQQSGVEFATALTAPIDAPTLRAGSQFASDWLTLREAADVASRSQRLAGLAAEWLSTRNPTPLIADLGCGRGSNMRFLAPRLSGQQRWKLIDHDAILLAQARQRAAGLSDRQGQPVAVETHCVSLEPLADVPLDDAHLVTASALLDLVSQQWIDALVASIAEQQQALLIALSVTGEWHFIDLQGAPVLDDEDHWLRAMFIAHQQRDKGLGDALGGQAHQALVSALEAAHYRVEQAETPWLLAADSHAQQPLMMALLEGWAEAATEQAPQASARIATWLQLRQQAVANGELGIGVGHRDLFATPLFAKPREEA
;
A
#
# COMPACT_ATOMS: atom_id res chain seq x y z
N MET A 1 -30.99 3.78 -18.99
CA MET A 1 -31.49 2.71 -18.10
C MET A 1 -31.14 3.10 -16.67
N SER A 2 -32.08 3.06 -15.72
CA SER A 2 -31.76 3.34 -14.32
C SER A 2 -30.81 2.27 -13.79
N ARG A 3 -29.68 2.68 -13.20
CA ARG A 3 -28.69 1.79 -12.59
C ARG A 3 -29.27 1.29 -11.26
N ARG A 4 -29.34 -0.03 -11.07
CA ARG A 4 -30.01 -0.68 -9.92
C ARG A 4 -29.13 -1.76 -9.31
N PHE A 5 -29.05 -1.80 -7.98
CA PHE A 5 -28.49 -2.93 -7.24
C PHE A 5 -29.22 -3.14 -5.91
N THR A 6 -28.97 -4.28 -5.27
CA THR A 6 -29.42 -4.55 -3.89
C THR A 6 -28.21 -4.49 -2.96
N LEU A 7 -28.30 -3.74 -1.87
CA LEU A 7 -27.33 -3.77 -0.76
C LEU A 7 -27.85 -4.73 0.30
N ILE A 8 -27.02 -5.69 0.72
CA ILE A 8 -27.33 -6.65 1.79
C ILE A 8 -26.39 -6.39 2.95
N VAL A 9 -26.95 -6.17 4.15
CA VAL A 9 -26.21 -5.93 5.39
C VAL A 9 -26.61 -6.95 6.46
N ALA A 10 -25.70 -7.27 7.38
CA ALA A 10 -26.05 -8.08 8.55
C ALA A 10 -27.03 -7.30 9.46
N GLY A 11 -28.05 -7.93 10.03
CA GLY A 11 -28.94 -7.27 10.99
C GLY A 11 -29.77 -6.10 10.42
N ASP A 12 -30.17 -5.20 11.32
CA ASP A 12 -30.98 -4.02 10.99
C ASP A 12 -30.12 -2.93 10.29
N PRO A 13 -30.48 -2.48 9.07
CA PRO A 13 -29.75 -1.41 8.38
C PRO A 13 -29.78 -0.06 9.10
N ALA A 14 -30.69 0.15 10.06
CA ALA A 14 -30.80 1.38 10.84
C ALA A 14 -29.84 1.44 12.05
N GLN A 15 -28.98 0.43 12.24
CA GLN A 15 -27.98 0.43 13.30
C GLN A 15 -27.00 1.61 13.15
N ARG A 16 -26.66 2.23 14.28
CA ARG A 16 -25.75 3.39 14.33
C ARG A 16 -24.34 2.95 14.70
N THR A 17 -23.69 2.26 13.78
CA THR A 17 -22.25 1.95 13.87
C THR A 17 -21.55 2.45 12.61
N GLY A 18 -20.22 2.61 12.65
CA GLY A 18 -19.47 3.24 11.55
C GLY A 18 -19.74 2.64 10.17
N GLY A 19 -19.77 1.31 10.05
CA GLY A 19 -20.05 0.64 8.76
C GLY A 19 -21.46 0.92 8.23
N TYR A 20 -22.47 0.83 9.08
CA TYR A 20 -23.87 1.07 8.69
C TYR A 20 -24.13 2.55 8.37
N ILE A 21 -23.43 3.45 9.06
CA ILE A 21 -23.46 4.89 8.75
C ILE A 21 -22.84 5.14 7.37
N TYR A 22 -21.69 4.53 7.07
CA TYR A 22 -21.10 4.58 5.73
C TYR A 22 -22.07 4.08 4.67
N ASP A 23 -22.66 2.90 4.87
CA ASP A 23 -23.62 2.30 3.96
C ASP A 23 -24.82 3.23 3.71
N ALA A 24 -25.39 3.78 4.77
CA ALA A 24 -26.51 4.71 4.67
C ALA A 24 -26.16 5.97 3.88
N HIS A 25 -24.97 6.54 4.09
CA HIS A 25 -24.51 7.72 3.35
C HIS A 25 -24.22 7.43 1.88
N ILE A 26 -23.54 6.32 1.57
CA ILE A 26 -23.32 5.89 0.18
C ILE A 26 -24.65 5.66 -0.53
N VAL A 27 -25.60 4.97 0.11
CA VAL A 27 -26.94 4.76 -0.45
C VAL A 27 -27.65 6.08 -0.69
N SER A 28 -27.55 7.04 0.23
CA SER A 28 -28.13 8.38 0.05
C SER A 28 -27.51 9.10 -1.15
N ALA A 29 -26.18 9.19 -1.21
CA ALA A 29 -25.47 9.88 -2.28
C ALA A 29 -25.76 9.26 -3.66
N LEU A 30 -25.80 7.93 -3.76
CA LEU A 30 -26.13 7.25 -5.01
C LEU A 30 -27.61 7.44 -5.41
N ARG A 31 -28.55 7.49 -4.45
CA ARG A 31 -29.96 7.81 -4.74
C ARG A 31 -30.11 9.22 -5.29
N ASP A 32 -29.38 10.18 -4.76
CA ASP A 32 -29.34 11.55 -5.29
C ASP A 32 -28.81 11.59 -6.74
N GLN A 33 -27.89 10.67 -7.07
CA GLN A 33 -27.37 10.45 -8.43
C GLN A 33 -28.30 9.60 -9.33
N GLY A 34 -29.50 9.24 -8.86
CA GLY A 34 -30.52 8.53 -9.65
C GLY A 34 -30.42 7.01 -9.65
N TRP A 35 -29.64 6.41 -8.74
CA TRP A 35 -29.60 4.96 -8.56
C TRP A 35 -30.82 4.44 -7.82
N ALA A 36 -31.36 3.31 -8.29
CA ALA A 36 -32.42 2.59 -7.58
C ALA A 36 -31.79 1.52 -6.68
N ILE A 37 -31.81 1.72 -5.36
CA ILE A 37 -31.14 0.83 -4.40
C ILE A 37 -32.15 0.25 -3.40
N ASN A 38 -32.24 -1.08 -3.37
CA ASN A 38 -32.94 -1.81 -2.33
C ASN A 38 -31.96 -2.21 -1.23
N VAL A 39 -32.23 -1.85 0.02
CA VAL A 39 -31.39 -2.21 1.17
C VAL A 39 -32.09 -3.31 1.95
N VAL A 40 -31.40 -4.43 2.16
CA VAL A 40 -31.93 -5.62 2.83
C VAL A 40 -31.08 -5.91 4.07
N GLY A 41 -31.71 -5.85 5.23
CA GLY A 41 -31.13 -6.33 6.48
C GLY A 41 -31.40 -7.81 6.68
N LEU A 42 -30.38 -8.58 7.04
CA LEU A 42 -30.50 -10.00 7.32
C LEU A 42 -30.90 -10.26 8.78
N ALA A 43 -31.93 -11.06 8.99
CA ALA A 43 -32.25 -11.60 10.31
C ALA A 43 -31.18 -12.62 10.78
N GLY A 44 -31.20 -12.98 12.06
CA GLY A 44 -30.25 -13.92 12.67
C GLY A 44 -29.04 -13.25 13.33
N THR A 45 -28.04 -14.05 13.69
CA THR A 45 -26.83 -13.60 14.40
C THR A 45 -25.63 -13.44 13.48
N PHE A 46 -24.75 -12.48 13.77
CA PHE A 46 -23.47 -12.26 13.08
C PHE A 46 -22.43 -11.78 14.10
N PRO A 47 -21.11 -12.05 13.93
CA PRO A 47 -20.45 -12.74 12.81
C PRO A 47 -20.59 -14.27 12.83
N ASP A 48 -20.97 -14.85 13.96
CA ASP A 48 -21.25 -16.28 14.07
C ASP A 48 -22.70 -16.56 13.62
N ALA A 49 -22.85 -16.72 12.30
CA ALA A 49 -24.13 -16.97 11.64
C ALA A 49 -24.85 -18.22 12.16
N ASP A 50 -26.11 -18.03 12.56
CA ASP A 50 -27.05 -19.10 12.88
C ASP A 50 -27.85 -19.55 11.65
N ALA A 51 -28.75 -20.51 11.84
CA ALA A 51 -29.58 -21.04 10.76
C ALA A 51 -30.56 -20.00 10.19
N GLU A 52 -30.97 -19.02 10.99
CA GLU A 52 -31.83 -17.93 10.54
C GLU A 52 -31.06 -16.98 9.61
N ALA A 53 -29.83 -16.60 9.97
CA ALA A 53 -28.93 -15.82 9.12
C ALA A 53 -28.65 -16.52 7.78
N ALA A 54 -28.37 -17.83 7.83
CA ALA A 54 -28.18 -18.64 6.62
C ALA A 54 -29.42 -18.63 5.71
N ALA A 55 -30.61 -18.84 6.28
CA ALA A 55 -31.87 -18.83 5.54
C ALA A 55 -32.18 -17.44 4.96
N ALA A 56 -31.93 -16.38 5.74
CA ALA A 56 -32.16 -14.99 5.32
C ALA A 56 -31.27 -14.61 4.14
N LEU A 57 -29.96 -14.90 4.20
CA LEU A 57 -29.03 -14.61 3.10
C LEU A 57 -29.40 -15.40 1.85
N ALA A 58 -29.68 -16.70 1.99
CA ALA A 58 -30.08 -17.54 0.87
C ALA A 58 -31.38 -17.04 0.22
N GLN A 59 -32.38 -16.65 1.03
CA GLN A 59 -33.63 -16.10 0.52
C GLN A 59 -33.41 -14.78 -0.22
N ALA A 60 -32.61 -13.87 0.34
CA ALA A 60 -32.31 -12.58 -0.26
C ALA A 60 -31.62 -12.75 -1.62
N LEU A 61 -30.61 -13.61 -1.71
CA LEU A 61 -29.89 -13.87 -2.96
C LEU A 61 -30.75 -14.62 -3.99
N ASN A 62 -31.55 -15.61 -3.57
CA ASN A 62 -32.47 -16.35 -4.46
C ASN A 62 -33.56 -15.46 -5.08
N ALA A 63 -33.99 -14.40 -4.38
CA ALA A 63 -34.99 -13.47 -4.89
C ALA A 63 -34.47 -12.56 -6.01
N LEU A 64 -33.14 -12.45 -6.17
CA LEU A 64 -32.52 -11.63 -7.21
C LEU A 64 -32.56 -12.33 -8.58
N PRO A 65 -32.85 -11.62 -9.68
CA PRO A 65 -32.78 -12.19 -11.02
C PRO A 65 -31.33 -12.50 -11.42
N ASP A 66 -31.15 -13.40 -12.38
CA ASP A 66 -29.84 -13.69 -12.96
C ASP A 66 -29.22 -12.42 -13.56
N HIS A 67 -27.90 -12.30 -13.38
CA HIS A 67 -27.11 -11.09 -13.65
C HIS A 67 -27.54 -9.85 -12.86
N GLY A 68 -28.30 -10.04 -11.77
CA GLY A 68 -28.61 -8.97 -10.83
C GLY A 68 -27.37 -8.50 -10.08
N ALA A 69 -27.17 -7.18 -10.00
CA ALA A 69 -26.11 -6.56 -9.22
C ALA A 69 -26.47 -6.55 -7.72
N VAL A 70 -25.55 -7.03 -6.89
CA VAL A 70 -25.69 -7.06 -5.44
C VAL A 70 -24.40 -6.63 -4.77
N VAL A 71 -24.51 -5.73 -3.80
CA VAL A 71 -23.43 -5.39 -2.87
C VAL A 71 -23.73 -6.11 -1.56
N ILE A 72 -22.77 -6.85 -1.03
CA ILE A 72 -22.93 -7.57 0.23
C ILE A 72 -21.85 -7.07 1.20
N ASP A 73 -22.27 -6.60 2.36
CA ASP A 73 -21.40 -6.20 3.44
C ASP A 73 -20.53 -7.39 3.94
N GLY A 74 -19.29 -7.09 4.30
CA GLY A 74 -18.26 -8.05 4.65
C GLY A 74 -18.60 -8.88 5.87
N LEU A 75 -19.31 -8.31 6.86
CA LEU A 75 -19.76 -9.04 8.05
C LEU A 75 -20.79 -10.12 7.68
N ALA A 76 -21.73 -9.80 6.78
CA ALA A 76 -22.71 -10.77 6.27
C ALA A 76 -22.06 -11.83 5.36
N MET A 77 -21.20 -11.40 4.45
CA MET A 77 -20.54 -12.26 3.47
C MET A 77 -19.55 -13.24 4.13
N GLY A 78 -18.68 -12.75 5.01
CA GLY A 78 -17.68 -13.56 5.72
C GLY A 78 -18.31 -14.58 6.68
N ALA A 79 -19.53 -14.32 7.15
CA ALA A 79 -20.26 -15.24 7.99
C ALA A 79 -20.84 -16.46 7.23
N LEU A 80 -20.98 -16.43 5.90
CA LEU A 80 -21.65 -17.47 5.12
C LEU A 80 -21.02 -17.67 3.71
N PRO A 81 -19.70 -17.95 3.61
CA PRO A 81 -18.98 -18.03 2.33
C PRO A 81 -19.58 -19.04 1.34
N GLU A 82 -20.09 -20.16 1.84
CA GLU A 82 -20.68 -21.22 1.03
C GLU A 82 -21.98 -20.80 0.32
N ILE A 83 -22.78 -19.91 0.94
CA ILE A 83 -24.01 -19.39 0.33
C ILE A 83 -23.67 -18.39 -0.77
N VAL A 84 -22.67 -17.52 -0.51
CA VAL A 84 -22.19 -16.53 -1.49
C VAL A 84 -21.64 -17.24 -2.73
N ALA A 85 -20.82 -18.27 -2.54
CA ALA A 85 -20.23 -19.05 -3.63
C ALA A 85 -21.27 -19.73 -4.54
N GLN A 86 -22.41 -20.18 -3.99
CA GLN A 86 -23.50 -20.79 -4.78
C GLN A 86 -24.14 -19.81 -5.77
N HIS A 87 -24.04 -18.50 -5.51
CA HIS A 87 -24.66 -17.47 -6.33
C HIS A 87 -23.69 -16.68 -7.19
N ALA A 88 -22.38 -16.83 -6.99
CA ALA A 88 -21.35 -16.05 -7.68
C ALA A 88 -21.34 -16.19 -9.21
N GLN A 89 -21.75 -17.35 -9.76
CA GLN A 89 -21.87 -17.51 -11.22
C GLN A 89 -23.13 -16.87 -11.80
N ARG A 90 -24.13 -16.61 -10.95
CA ARG A 90 -25.46 -16.16 -11.34
C ARG A 90 -25.66 -14.66 -11.14
N LEU A 91 -25.01 -14.07 -10.13
CA LEU A 91 -25.16 -12.67 -9.74
C LEU A 91 -23.85 -11.89 -9.98
N ASP A 92 -23.96 -10.57 -10.20
CA ASP A 92 -22.80 -9.68 -10.17
C ASP A 92 -22.59 -9.21 -8.72
N ILE A 93 -21.75 -9.94 -7.99
CA ILE A 93 -21.52 -9.73 -6.55
C ILE A 93 -20.33 -8.79 -6.35
N THR A 94 -20.58 -7.70 -5.65
CA THR A 94 -19.55 -6.79 -5.11
C THR A 94 -19.48 -6.98 -3.59
N ALA A 95 -18.29 -7.28 -3.07
CA ALA A 95 -18.05 -7.25 -1.63
C ALA A 95 -17.80 -5.82 -1.17
N LEU A 96 -18.39 -5.42 -0.04
CA LEU A 96 -18.06 -4.18 0.66
C LEU A 96 -17.45 -4.55 2.02
N LEU A 97 -16.14 -4.36 2.18
CA LEU A 97 -15.43 -4.72 3.41
C LEU A 97 -14.89 -3.47 4.11
N HIS A 98 -15.40 -3.20 5.30
CA HIS A 98 -14.91 -2.09 6.13
C HIS A 98 -13.52 -2.37 6.71
N HIS A 99 -13.34 -3.58 7.25
CA HIS A 99 -12.05 -4.15 7.68
C HIS A 99 -12.20 -5.67 7.90
N PRO A 100 -11.10 -6.44 7.91
CA PRO A 100 -11.15 -7.86 8.23
C PRO A 100 -11.45 -8.07 9.72
N LEU A 101 -12.46 -8.87 10.05
CA LEU A 101 -12.86 -9.17 11.42
C LEU A 101 -11.74 -9.85 12.22
N GLY A 102 -10.90 -10.65 11.57
CA GLY A 102 -9.77 -11.31 12.25
C GLY A 102 -8.69 -10.34 12.75
N ASP A 103 -8.67 -9.08 12.28
CA ASP A 103 -7.76 -8.05 12.79
C ASP A 103 -8.31 -7.35 14.06
N GLU A 104 -9.54 -7.69 14.51
CA GLU A 104 -10.11 -7.09 15.72
C GLU A 104 -9.44 -7.57 17.01
N LEU A 105 -9.38 -6.67 18.00
CA LEU A 105 -8.86 -6.96 19.33
C LEU A 105 -9.77 -7.91 20.12
N GLY A 106 -9.15 -8.81 20.89
CA GLY A 106 -9.85 -9.67 21.84
C GLY A 106 -10.13 -11.07 21.30
N LEU A 107 -9.77 -11.32 20.05
CA LEU A 107 -9.83 -12.64 19.42
C LEU A 107 -8.64 -13.50 19.87
N ASN A 108 -8.90 -14.77 20.15
CA ASN A 108 -7.83 -15.75 20.23
C ASN A 108 -7.34 -16.10 18.82
N GLU A 109 -6.16 -16.71 18.72
CA GLU A 109 -5.52 -17.04 17.45
C GLU A 109 -6.41 -17.91 16.54
N ALA A 110 -7.18 -18.84 17.12
CA ALA A 110 -8.06 -19.71 16.36
C ALA A 110 -9.24 -18.94 15.74
N ASP A 111 -9.85 -18.02 16.48
CA ASP A 111 -10.94 -17.18 15.98
C ASP A 111 -10.43 -16.17 14.93
N GLN A 112 -9.25 -15.57 15.14
CA GLN A 112 -8.59 -14.72 14.17
C GLN A 112 -8.36 -15.45 12.84
N GLN A 113 -7.73 -16.63 12.88
CA GLN A 113 -7.51 -17.45 11.68
C GLN A 113 -8.83 -17.90 11.04
N ARG A 114 -9.84 -18.24 11.86
CA ARG A 114 -11.18 -18.60 11.36
C ARG A 114 -11.78 -17.46 10.57
N PHE A 115 -11.84 -16.24 11.12
CA PHE A 115 -12.46 -15.11 10.45
C PHE A 115 -11.72 -14.75 9.16
N HIS A 116 -10.39 -14.60 9.19
CA HIS A 116 -9.62 -14.31 7.97
C HIS A 116 -9.87 -15.31 6.85
N ARG A 117 -9.84 -16.62 7.15
CA ARG A 117 -10.07 -17.65 6.14
C ARG A 117 -11.49 -17.60 5.58
N ARG A 118 -12.49 -17.37 6.42
CA ARG A 118 -13.89 -17.30 5.96
C ARG A 118 -14.14 -16.07 5.10
N GLU A 119 -13.63 -14.92 5.50
CA GLU A 119 -13.69 -13.68 4.72
C GLU A 119 -13.00 -13.84 3.37
N LEU A 120 -11.75 -14.31 3.34
CA LEU A 120 -11.04 -14.55 2.07
C LEU A 120 -11.73 -15.58 1.18
N THR A 121 -12.32 -16.64 1.76
CA THR A 121 -13.10 -17.62 1.01
C THR A 121 -14.34 -16.99 0.40
N ALA A 122 -15.01 -16.09 1.12
CA ALA A 122 -16.20 -15.40 0.65
C ALA A 122 -15.89 -14.34 -0.42
N LEU A 123 -14.69 -13.74 -0.37
CA LEU A 123 -14.18 -12.78 -1.35
C LEU A 123 -13.67 -13.46 -2.63
N ALA A 124 -13.17 -14.69 -2.58
CA ALA A 124 -12.59 -15.36 -3.74
C ALA A 124 -13.51 -15.42 -4.99
N PRO A 125 -14.83 -15.68 -4.87
CA PRO A 125 -15.72 -15.81 -6.02
C PRO A 125 -16.41 -14.49 -6.46
N VAL A 126 -16.17 -13.36 -5.79
CA VAL A 126 -16.87 -12.10 -6.10
C VAL A 126 -16.29 -11.43 -7.35
N ALA A 127 -17.05 -10.56 -8.00
CA ALA A 127 -16.60 -9.82 -9.18
C ALA A 127 -15.76 -8.59 -8.80
N ARG A 128 -16.08 -7.95 -7.68
CA ARG A 128 -15.44 -6.71 -7.21
C ARG A 128 -15.33 -6.68 -5.69
N ILE A 129 -14.29 -6.03 -5.18
CA ILE A 129 -14.09 -5.78 -3.75
C ILE A 129 -13.95 -4.28 -3.55
N ILE A 130 -14.85 -3.68 -2.78
CA ILE A 130 -14.76 -2.29 -2.32
C ILE A 130 -14.35 -2.31 -0.86
N VAL A 131 -13.36 -1.51 -0.50
CA VAL A 131 -12.91 -1.32 0.89
C VAL A 131 -12.94 0.15 1.28
N THR A 132 -13.06 0.45 2.57
CA THR A 132 -13.21 1.83 3.05
C THR A 132 -11.89 2.54 3.38
N SER A 133 -10.74 1.88 3.23
CA SER A 133 -9.44 2.51 3.51
C SER A 133 -8.31 1.91 2.69
N HIS A 134 -7.29 2.74 2.44
CA HIS A 134 -6.05 2.29 1.83
C HIS A 134 -5.33 1.22 2.69
N PHE A 135 -5.43 1.32 4.02
CA PHE A 135 -4.94 0.28 4.93
C PHE A 135 -5.54 -1.09 4.61
N THR A 136 -6.88 -1.20 4.54
CA THR A 136 -7.55 -2.48 4.25
C THR A 136 -7.22 -2.97 2.84
N ALA A 137 -7.05 -2.08 1.86
CA ALA A 137 -6.62 -2.45 0.51
C ALA A 137 -5.22 -3.06 0.45
N ARG A 138 -4.29 -2.63 1.31
CA ARG A 138 -2.96 -3.24 1.46
C ARG A 138 -3.04 -4.54 2.25
N ARG A 139 -3.87 -4.58 3.29
CA ARG A 139 -4.02 -5.70 4.22
C ARG A 139 -4.60 -6.96 3.59
N LEU A 140 -5.60 -6.83 2.71
CA LEU A 140 -6.28 -7.97 2.09
C LEU A 140 -5.33 -8.86 1.26
N PRO A 141 -4.49 -8.33 0.36
CA PRO A 141 -3.48 -9.13 -0.34
C PRO A 141 -2.46 -9.82 0.58
N GLU A 142 -2.07 -9.19 1.69
CA GLU A 142 -1.18 -9.81 2.69
C GLU A 142 -1.84 -11.00 3.36
N LEU A 143 -3.10 -10.86 3.79
CA LEU A 143 -3.90 -11.94 4.36
C LEU A 143 -4.10 -13.08 3.34
N ALA A 144 -4.45 -12.74 2.10
CA ALA A 144 -4.61 -13.68 1.00
C ALA A 144 -3.34 -14.52 0.76
N ALA A 145 -2.17 -13.86 0.77
CA ALA A 145 -0.88 -14.53 0.64
C ALA A 145 -0.58 -15.42 1.86
N HIS A 146 -0.77 -14.89 3.08
CA HIS A 146 -0.53 -15.61 4.33
C HIS A 146 -1.34 -16.91 4.43
N TYR A 147 -2.61 -16.89 4.01
CA TYR A 147 -3.50 -18.07 4.05
C TYR A 147 -3.52 -18.90 2.76
N ALA A 148 -2.75 -18.52 1.73
CA ALA A 148 -2.77 -19.12 0.39
C ALA A 148 -4.17 -19.17 -0.24
N LEU A 149 -4.95 -18.10 -0.07
CA LEU A 149 -6.29 -17.91 -0.61
C LEU A 149 -6.29 -16.69 -1.54
N PRO A 150 -5.98 -16.84 -2.84
CA PRO A 150 -5.85 -15.72 -3.76
C PRO A 150 -7.20 -15.03 -3.99
N LEU A 151 -7.16 -13.70 -4.07
CA LEU A 151 -8.29 -12.88 -4.49
C LEU A 151 -8.31 -12.81 -6.02
N ASN A 152 -9.47 -13.08 -6.62
CA ASN A 152 -9.64 -13.00 -8.07
C ASN A 152 -10.11 -11.61 -8.54
N ALA A 153 -10.67 -10.83 -7.63
CA ALA A 153 -11.24 -9.52 -7.88
C ALA A 153 -10.30 -8.39 -7.44
N ASN A 154 -10.50 -7.23 -8.07
CA ASN A 154 -9.79 -6.00 -7.72
C ASN A 154 -10.32 -5.41 -6.43
N VAL A 155 -9.39 -4.88 -5.63
CA VAL A 155 -9.70 -4.12 -4.43
C VAL A 155 -9.69 -2.64 -4.78
N THR A 156 -10.85 -2.00 -4.73
CA THR A 156 -11.01 -0.55 -4.93
C THR A 156 -11.28 0.12 -3.59
N VAL A 157 -10.55 1.20 -3.32
CA VAL A 157 -10.77 2.02 -2.12
C VAL A 157 -11.85 3.04 -2.42
N VAL A 158 -12.84 3.14 -1.54
CA VAL A 158 -13.82 4.22 -1.53
C VAL A 158 -13.93 4.72 -0.09
N GLU A 159 -13.19 5.79 0.22
CA GLU A 159 -13.12 6.32 1.58
C GLU A 159 -14.44 6.98 2.00
N PRO A 160 -14.79 6.92 3.30
CA PRO A 160 -15.91 7.67 3.84
C PRO A 160 -15.80 9.17 3.56
N GLY A 161 -16.90 9.77 3.12
CA GLY A 161 -17.00 11.23 3.01
C GLY A 161 -17.24 11.86 4.38
N VAL A 162 -17.13 13.18 4.45
CA VAL A 162 -17.45 13.95 5.66
C VAL A 162 -18.29 15.18 5.32
N ALA A 163 -19.19 15.55 6.23
CA ALA A 163 -19.95 16.79 6.09
C ALA A 163 -19.02 18.00 6.37
N GLN A 164 -19.17 19.05 5.57
CA GLN A 164 -18.51 20.32 5.89
C GLN A 164 -19.08 20.90 7.19
N ALA A 165 -18.19 21.34 8.08
CA ALA A 165 -18.58 21.95 9.32
C ALA A 165 -17.87 23.29 9.57
N PRO A 166 -18.46 24.18 10.38
CA PRO A 166 -17.77 25.36 10.87
C PRO A 166 -16.55 24.97 11.72
N ILE A 167 -15.46 25.73 11.59
CA ILE A 167 -14.29 25.55 12.43
C ILE A 167 -14.66 25.89 13.88
N SER A 168 -14.42 24.95 14.80
CA SER A 168 -14.61 25.14 16.25
C SER A 168 -13.66 26.24 16.75
N PRO A 169 -14.03 27.08 17.74
CA PRO A 169 -13.13 28.12 18.26
C PRO A 169 -11.85 27.53 18.88
N ALA A 170 -10.80 28.35 18.98
CA ALA A 170 -9.61 27.98 19.75
C ALA A 170 -9.91 28.13 21.25
N ALA A 171 -9.24 27.34 22.09
CA ALA A 171 -9.32 27.50 23.53
C ALA A 171 -8.81 28.89 23.95
N GLU A 172 -9.57 29.59 24.77
CA GLU A 172 -9.14 30.86 25.37
C GLU A 172 -8.10 30.62 26.49
N PRO A 173 -7.25 31.62 26.83
CA PRO A 173 -6.36 31.52 27.97
C PRO A 173 -7.14 31.21 29.26
N ASP A 174 -6.63 30.27 30.05
CA ASP A 174 -7.22 29.79 31.32
C ASP A 174 -8.59 29.11 31.21
N GLU A 175 -9.09 28.85 29.99
CA GLU A 175 -10.29 28.05 29.75
C GLU A 175 -10.04 26.56 30.03
N THR A 176 -11.05 25.89 30.58
CA THR A 176 -11.04 24.42 30.71
C THR A 176 -11.02 23.76 29.33
N LEU A 177 -10.01 22.93 29.09
CA LEU A 177 -9.84 22.24 27.82
C LEU A 177 -10.85 21.09 27.66
N ARG A 178 -11.65 21.12 26.61
CA ARG A 178 -12.65 20.09 26.31
C ARG A 178 -12.10 19.05 25.34
N LEU A 179 -11.95 17.83 25.82
CA LEU A 179 -11.57 16.65 25.05
C LEU A 179 -12.82 15.88 24.68
N LEU A 180 -12.94 15.47 23.43
CA LEU A 180 -14.10 14.74 22.93
C LEU A 180 -13.70 13.31 22.55
N CYS A 181 -14.42 12.30 23.04
CA CYS A 181 -14.30 10.93 22.58
C CYS A 181 -15.63 10.48 21.98
N VAL A 182 -15.65 10.08 20.72
CA VAL A 182 -16.87 9.60 20.03
C VAL A 182 -16.66 8.15 19.61
N ALA A 183 -17.18 7.23 20.42
CA ALA A 183 -17.09 5.80 20.17
C ALA A 183 -18.05 5.01 21.07
N THR A 184 -18.61 3.91 20.56
CA THR A 184 -19.35 2.95 21.38
C THR A 184 -18.47 2.39 22.51
N LEU A 185 -19.05 2.13 23.68
CA LEU A 185 -18.33 1.52 24.80
C LEU A 185 -18.17 0.01 24.55
N THR A 186 -17.01 -0.36 24.01
CA THR A 186 -16.60 -1.72 23.68
C THR A 186 -15.08 -1.84 23.84
N PRO A 187 -14.51 -3.01 24.21
CA PRO A 187 -13.06 -3.17 24.42
C PRO A 187 -12.18 -2.67 23.27
N ARG A 188 -12.59 -2.89 22.01
CA ARG A 188 -11.87 -2.43 20.82
C ARG A 188 -11.68 -0.91 20.77
N LYS A 189 -12.56 -0.13 21.41
CA LYS A 189 -12.54 1.34 21.37
C LYS A 189 -11.69 1.97 22.48
N GLY A 190 -11.20 1.19 23.45
CA GLY A 190 -10.12 1.58 24.36
C GLY A 190 -10.43 2.69 25.36
N GLN A 191 -11.70 2.96 25.70
CA GLN A 191 -12.04 4.00 26.68
C GLN A 191 -11.48 3.71 28.09
N ASP A 192 -11.19 2.45 28.43
CA ASP A 192 -10.50 2.10 29.68
C ASP A 192 -9.04 2.58 29.69
N VAL A 193 -8.34 2.46 28.56
CA VAL A 193 -6.98 3.01 28.36
C VAL A 193 -7.01 4.55 28.45
N LEU A 194 -8.02 5.19 27.87
CA LEU A 194 -8.19 6.65 27.98
C LEU A 194 -8.38 7.11 29.41
N VAL A 195 -9.24 6.44 30.19
CA VAL A 195 -9.44 6.78 31.60
C VAL A 195 -8.16 6.61 32.40
N GLN A 196 -7.39 5.54 32.16
CA GLN A 196 -6.09 5.32 32.78
C GLN A 196 -5.09 6.41 32.43
N ALA A 197 -5.00 6.80 31.16
CA ALA A 197 -4.11 7.86 30.71
C ALA A 197 -4.47 9.22 31.32
N LEU A 198 -5.77 9.56 31.35
CA LEU A 198 -6.27 10.80 31.95
C LEU A 198 -6.01 10.89 33.46
N ALA A 199 -6.00 9.77 34.18
CA ALA A 199 -5.69 9.74 35.61
C ALA A 199 -4.28 10.27 35.94
N GLY A 200 -3.34 10.18 34.99
CA GLY A 200 -1.98 10.68 35.14
C GLY A 200 -1.75 12.11 34.60
N VAL A 201 -2.76 12.75 34.01
CA VAL A 201 -2.66 14.13 33.51
C VAL A 201 -2.89 15.11 34.67
N ALA A 202 -1.84 15.85 35.04
CA ALA A 202 -1.91 16.78 36.17
C ALA A 202 -2.85 17.97 35.91
N GLY A 203 -3.58 18.40 36.94
CA GLY A 203 -4.40 19.62 36.96
C GLY A 203 -5.87 19.44 36.56
N ASP A 204 -6.72 20.36 37.03
CA ASP A 204 -8.19 20.32 36.85
C ASP A 204 -8.67 21.20 35.66
N HIS A 205 -7.77 21.50 34.71
CA HIS A 205 -8.06 22.40 33.60
C HIS A 205 -8.48 21.68 32.31
N TRP A 206 -9.01 20.46 32.43
CA TRP A 206 -9.58 19.71 31.31
C TRP A 206 -10.85 18.94 31.70
N GLN A 207 -11.70 18.69 30.72
CA GLN A 207 -12.88 17.83 30.78
C GLN A 207 -12.88 16.91 29.56
N CYS A 208 -13.32 15.67 29.72
CA CYS A 208 -13.44 14.68 28.66
C CYS A 208 -14.89 14.19 28.56
N ASP A 209 -15.54 14.56 27.45
CA ASP A 209 -16.90 14.14 27.13
C ASP A 209 -16.87 12.95 26.18
N CYS A 210 -17.41 11.82 26.63
CA CYS A 210 -17.47 10.58 25.86
C CYS A 210 -18.90 10.33 25.37
N TYR A 211 -19.10 10.31 24.06
CA TYR A 211 -20.36 10.00 23.40
C TYR A 211 -20.29 8.64 22.72
N GLY A 212 -21.32 7.82 22.94
CA GLY A 212 -21.46 6.50 22.32
C GLY A 212 -22.26 5.53 23.17
N GLY A 213 -22.99 4.62 22.52
CA GLY A 213 -23.85 3.66 23.21
C GLY A 213 -23.08 2.60 24.00
N ALA A 214 -23.65 2.19 25.14
CA ALA A 214 -23.19 1.06 25.97
C ALA A 214 -23.53 -0.29 25.30
N ARG A 215 -22.71 -0.70 24.32
CA ARG A 215 -22.92 -1.93 23.54
C ARG A 215 -22.36 -3.18 24.25
N ASP A 216 -21.40 -2.99 25.17
CA ASP A 216 -20.89 -4.02 26.07
C ASP A 216 -21.06 -3.56 27.53
N LEU A 217 -21.95 -4.23 28.26
CA LEU A 217 -22.29 -3.88 29.65
C LEU A 217 -21.18 -4.22 30.65
N GLU A 218 -20.33 -5.19 30.36
CA GLU A 218 -19.19 -5.53 31.22
C GLU A 218 -18.09 -4.48 31.06
N PHE A 219 -17.76 -4.16 29.80
CA PHE A 219 -16.80 -3.11 29.50
C PHE A 219 -17.27 -1.74 29.99
N THR A 220 -18.55 -1.40 29.82
CA THR A 220 -19.13 -0.15 30.34
C THR A 220 -18.92 -0.02 31.86
N ARG A 221 -19.24 -1.08 32.62
CA ARG A 221 -19.00 -1.09 34.08
C ARG A 221 -17.53 -0.98 34.44
N ARG A 222 -16.64 -1.57 33.66
CA ARG A 222 -15.18 -1.45 33.85
C ARG A 222 -14.72 0.00 33.67
N VAL A 223 -15.21 0.69 32.63
CA VAL A 223 -14.88 2.12 32.40
C VAL A 223 -15.42 2.97 33.55
N GLU A 224 -16.66 2.77 33.98
CA GLU A 224 -17.25 3.48 35.13
C GLU A 224 -16.45 3.26 36.43
N GLN A 225 -16.04 2.02 36.70
CA GLN A 225 -15.19 1.68 37.85
C GLN A 225 -13.82 2.35 37.78
N LEU A 226 -13.20 2.41 36.61
CA LEU A 226 -11.92 3.11 36.44
C LEU A 226 -12.06 4.61 36.67
N ILE A 227 -13.16 5.23 36.22
CA ILE A 227 -13.44 6.65 36.49
C ILE A 227 -13.56 6.87 38.00
N GLU A 228 -14.29 6.00 38.71
CA GLU A 228 -14.47 6.09 40.16
C GLU A 228 -13.16 5.89 40.93
N GLN A 229 -12.42 4.83 40.60
CA GLN A 229 -11.15 4.46 41.25
C GLN A 229 -10.08 5.54 41.11
N ASN A 230 -10.07 6.28 40.00
CA ASN A 230 -9.13 7.36 39.73
C ASN A 230 -9.65 8.73 40.16
N GLY A 231 -10.85 8.84 40.74
CA GLY A 231 -11.41 10.10 41.21
C GLY A 231 -11.78 11.08 40.08
N LEU A 232 -12.09 10.58 38.89
CA LEU A 232 -12.29 11.38 37.66
C LEU A 232 -13.76 11.74 37.39
N GLN A 233 -14.68 11.51 38.33
CA GLN A 233 -16.13 11.69 38.12
C GLN A 233 -16.52 13.14 37.76
N ALA A 234 -15.71 14.12 38.16
CA ALA A 234 -15.92 15.54 37.85
C ALA A 234 -15.38 15.96 36.48
N SER A 235 -14.52 15.15 35.86
CA SER A 235 -13.78 15.52 34.65
C SER A 235 -14.05 14.60 33.47
N VAL A 236 -14.49 13.35 33.68
CA VAL A 236 -14.81 12.40 32.62
C VAL A 236 -16.29 12.07 32.65
N HIS A 237 -16.99 12.35 31.55
CA HIS A 237 -18.44 12.18 31.45
C HIS A 237 -18.81 11.20 30.34
N LEU A 238 -19.54 10.14 30.69
CA LEU A 238 -20.12 9.19 29.74
C LEU A 238 -21.55 9.64 29.42
N HIS A 239 -21.77 10.23 28.24
CA HIS A 239 -23.06 10.79 27.84
C HIS A 239 -24.00 9.77 27.19
N GLY A 240 -23.46 8.61 26.78
CA GLY A 240 -24.22 7.62 26.03
C GLY A 240 -24.43 8.02 24.57
N GLU A 241 -25.40 7.37 23.92
CA GLU A 241 -25.77 7.70 22.53
C GLU A 241 -26.56 9.01 22.48
N CYS A 242 -26.29 9.87 21.48
CA CYS A 242 -26.96 11.15 21.30
C CYS A 242 -27.46 11.35 19.86
N ASP A 243 -28.23 12.41 19.62
CA ASP A 243 -28.64 12.82 18.28
C ASP A 243 -27.56 13.63 17.56
N SER A 244 -27.75 13.83 16.25
CA SER A 244 -26.77 14.54 15.40
C SER A 244 -26.59 16.00 15.81
N GLU A 245 -27.62 16.67 16.33
CA GLU A 245 -27.51 18.07 16.77
C GLU A 245 -26.64 18.18 18.04
N THR A 246 -26.83 17.28 18.99
CA THR A 246 -26.01 17.18 20.20
C THR A 246 -24.57 16.84 19.86
N LEU A 247 -24.35 15.88 18.95
CA LEU A 247 -23.01 15.48 18.53
C LEU A 247 -22.27 16.63 17.81
N GLU A 248 -22.94 17.32 16.89
CA GLU A 248 -22.42 18.52 16.23
C GLU A 248 -22.06 19.62 17.24
N ALA A 249 -22.90 19.83 18.27
CA ALA A 249 -22.59 20.78 19.34
C ALA A 249 -21.37 20.33 20.17
N ALA A 250 -21.21 19.03 20.40
CA ALA A 250 -20.05 18.47 21.10
C ALA A 250 -18.75 18.70 20.31
N TYR A 251 -18.74 18.41 19.00
CA TYR A 251 -17.60 18.73 18.13
C TYR A 251 -17.30 20.23 18.11
N ARG A 252 -18.32 21.08 17.99
CA ARG A 252 -18.14 22.54 17.99
C ARG A 252 -17.56 23.06 19.30
N GLY A 253 -17.90 22.43 20.42
CA GLY A 253 -17.42 22.80 21.76
C GLY A 253 -16.09 22.16 22.15
N ALA A 254 -15.55 21.22 21.38
CA ALA A 254 -14.33 20.53 21.71
C ALA A 254 -13.07 21.32 21.31
N HIS A 255 -11.95 21.00 21.96
CA HIS A 255 -10.61 21.50 21.61
C HIS A 255 -9.73 20.42 20.98
N ALA A 256 -10.02 19.14 21.22
CA ALA A 256 -9.42 18.00 20.53
C ALA A 256 -10.38 16.81 20.53
N LEU A 257 -10.27 15.97 19.51
CA LEU A 257 -10.79 14.61 19.56
C LEU A 257 -9.74 13.68 20.16
N VAL A 258 -10.16 12.75 21.02
CA VAL A 258 -9.35 11.64 21.50
C VAL A 258 -9.99 10.32 21.09
N LEU A 259 -9.26 9.50 20.33
CA LEU A 259 -9.71 8.20 19.86
C LEU A 259 -8.69 7.10 20.24
N PRO A 260 -8.84 6.47 21.41
CA PRO A 260 -7.90 5.49 21.96
C PRO A 260 -8.14 4.07 21.39
N SER A 261 -8.74 3.95 20.21
CA SER A 261 -9.15 2.67 19.62
C SER A 261 -7.95 1.76 19.40
N TRP A 262 -8.14 0.46 19.63
CA TRP A 262 -7.12 -0.54 19.32
C TRP A 262 -6.95 -0.79 17.83
N TYR A 263 -8.05 -0.62 17.09
CA TYR A 263 -8.11 -0.83 15.65
C TYR A 263 -9.32 -0.08 15.08
N GLU A 264 -9.18 0.55 13.91
CA GLU A 264 -10.31 1.03 13.12
C GLU A 264 -10.14 0.69 11.63
N GLY A 265 -11.25 0.39 10.95
CA GLY A 265 -11.24 0.19 9.50
C GLY A 265 -11.07 1.48 8.69
N TYR A 266 -11.43 2.63 9.26
CA TYR A 266 -11.15 3.97 8.74
C TYR A 266 -11.04 5.00 9.88
N GLY A 267 -12.04 5.02 10.77
CA GLY A 267 -12.08 5.98 11.87
C GLY A 267 -12.72 7.30 11.47
N MET A 268 -13.96 7.27 10.96
CA MET A 268 -14.70 8.45 10.46
C MET A 268 -14.73 9.63 11.44
N VAL A 269 -14.76 9.36 12.74
CA VAL A 269 -14.75 10.41 13.77
C VAL A 269 -13.48 11.29 13.70
N VAL A 270 -12.37 10.77 13.16
CA VAL A 270 -11.14 11.53 12.88
C VAL A 270 -11.41 12.58 11.80
N THR A 271 -11.96 12.19 10.65
CA THR A 271 -12.26 13.16 9.58
C THR A 271 -13.38 14.11 9.96
N GLU A 272 -14.37 13.66 10.77
CA GLU A 272 -15.37 14.54 11.39
C GLU A 272 -14.70 15.61 12.25
N ALA A 273 -13.76 15.24 13.14
CA ALA A 273 -13.00 16.21 13.94
C ALA A 273 -12.17 17.17 13.08
N LEU A 274 -11.49 16.68 12.04
CA LEU A 274 -10.72 17.50 11.11
C LEU A 274 -11.62 18.46 10.33
N ALA A 275 -12.85 18.06 9.97
CA ALA A 275 -13.83 18.94 9.32
C ALA A 275 -14.21 20.14 10.21
N HIS A 276 -14.13 19.98 11.53
CA HIS A 276 -14.27 21.04 12.53
C HIS A 276 -12.96 21.80 12.84
N GLY A 277 -11.84 21.45 12.20
CA GLY A 277 -10.52 22.00 12.48
C GLY A 277 -9.99 21.61 13.87
N LEU A 278 -10.46 20.49 14.41
CA LEU A 278 -10.00 19.98 15.70
C LEU A 278 -8.77 19.10 15.50
N PRO A 279 -7.70 19.32 16.29
CA PRO A 279 -6.62 18.36 16.35
C PRO A 279 -7.09 17.04 16.96
N VAL A 280 -6.44 15.95 16.56
CA VAL A 280 -6.81 14.59 16.98
C VAL A 280 -5.67 13.93 17.76
N ILE A 281 -5.98 13.27 18.86
CA ILE A 281 -5.05 12.43 19.62
C ILE A 281 -5.57 10.99 19.48
N THR A 282 -4.86 10.14 18.76
CA THR A 282 -5.35 8.82 18.38
C THR A 282 -4.23 7.79 18.40
N THR A 283 -4.59 6.52 18.23
CA THR A 283 -3.62 5.44 18.07
C THR A 283 -3.24 5.22 16.60
N THR A 284 -2.25 4.36 16.36
CA THR A 284 -1.84 3.90 15.03
C THR A 284 -2.56 2.61 14.60
N GLY A 285 -3.59 2.19 15.33
CA GLY A 285 -4.28 0.91 15.14
C GLY A 285 -5.16 0.87 13.88
N GLY A 286 -4.92 -0.12 13.02
CA GLY A 286 -5.64 -0.25 11.75
C GLY A 286 -5.37 0.93 10.82
N ALA A 287 -6.43 1.52 10.27
CA ALA A 287 -6.34 2.62 9.31
C ALA A 287 -5.99 3.99 9.93
N LEU A 288 -5.95 4.13 11.26
CA LEU A 288 -5.82 5.45 11.91
C LEU A 288 -4.54 6.20 11.57
N ARG A 289 -3.44 5.48 11.28
CA ARG A 289 -2.19 6.07 10.80
C ARG A 289 -2.37 6.74 9.42
N ASP A 290 -3.18 6.15 8.55
CA ASP A 290 -3.48 6.68 7.22
C ASP A 290 -4.49 7.83 7.31
N THR A 291 -5.50 7.69 8.20
CA THR A 291 -6.61 8.64 8.31
C THR A 291 -6.21 9.96 8.96
N LEU A 292 -5.22 9.98 9.85
CA LEU A 292 -4.75 11.21 10.49
C LEU A 292 -3.59 11.84 9.68
N PRO A 293 -3.79 13.01 9.04
CA PRO A 293 -2.72 13.67 8.31
C PRO A 293 -1.60 14.17 9.24
N GLU A 294 -0.37 14.21 8.72
CA GLU A 294 0.77 14.68 9.49
C GLU A 294 0.56 16.12 9.99
N GLY A 295 0.87 16.34 11.27
CA GLY A 295 0.75 17.66 11.90
C GLY A 295 -0.66 18.05 12.33
N ALA A 296 -1.70 17.28 11.97
CA ALA A 296 -3.08 17.50 12.42
C ALA A 296 -3.40 16.86 13.79
N GLY A 297 -2.44 16.17 14.40
CA GLY A 297 -2.65 15.47 15.64
C GLY A 297 -1.43 14.78 16.22
N LEU A 298 -1.65 13.92 17.21
CA LEU A 298 -0.64 13.09 17.86
C LEU A 298 -1.06 11.62 17.74
N ASN A 299 -0.11 10.77 17.37
CA ASN A 299 -0.27 9.33 17.26
C ASN A 299 0.49 8.61 18.38
N VAL A 300 -0.14 7.60 18.97
CA VAL A 300 0.48 6.67 19.95
C VAL A 300 0.23 5.23 19.53
N GLU A 301 0.96 4.28 20.12
CA GLU A 301 0.68 2.87 19.87
C GLU A 301 -0.61 2.41 20.58
N PRO A 302 -1.42 1.53 19.97
CA PRO A 302 -2.61 0.96 20.61
C PRO A 302 -2.33 0.34 21.99
N GLY A 303 -3.14 0.72 22.98
CA GLY A 303 -3.04 0.17 24.34
C GLY A 303 -1.95 0.76 25.22
N ASP A 304 -1.09 1.63 24.68
CA ASP A 304 -0.04 2.29 25.46
C ASP A 304 -0.61 3.48 26.24
N ALA A 305 -1.08 3.18 27.47
CA ALA A 305 -1.66 4.18 28.36
C ALA A 305 -0.66 5.28 28.75
N ASP A 306 0.63 4.96 28.90
CA ASP A 306 1.67 5.91 29.29
C ASP A 306 1.98 6.88 28.14
N ALA A 307 2.09 6.37 26.90
CA ALA A 307 2.26 7.22 25.72
C ALA A 307 1.03 8.10 25.47
N LEU A 308 -0.18 7.55 25.66
CA LEU A 308 -1.42 8.33 25.57
C LEU A 308 -1.47 9.42 26.63
N GLN A 309 -1.03 9.13 27.87
CA GLN A 309 -0.91 10.12 28.94
C GLN A 309 0.08 11.23 28.57
N ASP A 310 1.26 10.92 28.01
CA ASP A 310 2.22 11.94 27.57
C ASP A 310 1.61 12.84 26.48
N ALA A 311 0.96 12.24 25.49
CA ALA A 311 0.29 12.99 24.42
C ALA A 311 -0.79 13.93 24.96
N LEU A 312 -1.66 13.43 25.84
CA LEU A 312 -2.71 14.21 26.50
C LEU A 312 -2.12 15.31 27.39
N SER A 313 -1.09 14.99 28.18
CA SER A 313 -0.42 15.95 29.05
C SER A 313 0.22 17.09 28.25
N ARG A 314 0.92 16.76 27.17
CA ARG A 314 1.51 17.75 26.26
C ARG A 314 0.43 18.61 25.61
N PHE A 315 -0.66 18.00 25.16
CA PHE A 315 -1.80 18.76 24.64
C PHE A 315 -2.36 19.71 25.69
N CYS A 316 -2.59 19.26 26.92
CA CYS A 316 -3.15 20.08 27.99
C CYS A 316 -2.22 21.24 28.44
N HIS A 317 -0.90 21.02 28.45
CA HIS A 317 0.05 21.96 29.04
C HIS A 317 0.86 22.80 28.04
N ASP A 318 0.95 22.41 26.77
CA ASP A 318 1.69 23.15 25.73
C ASP A 318 0.74 23.87 24.76
N ALA A 319 0.48 25.16 25.04
CA ALA A 319 -0.35 26.00 24.20
C ALA A 319 0.20 26.18 22.77
N LYS A 320 1.53 26.14 22.58
CA LYS A 320 2.14 26.26 21.25
C LYS A 320 1.91 24.98 20.44
N LEU A 321 2.05 23.82 21.08
CA LEU A 321 1.72 22.54 20.46
C LEU A 321 0.23 22.51 20.04
N ARG A 322 -0.69 22.88 20.94
CA ARG A 322 -2.13 22.95 20.60
C ARG A 322 -2.39 23.83 19.37
N GLN A 323 -1.80 25.02 19.34
CA GLN A 323 -1.95 25.94 18.21
C GLN A 323 -1.41 25.34 16.91
N LYS A 324 -0.23 24.69 16.96
CA LYS A 324 0.37 24.02 15.80
C LYS A 324 -0.53 22.89 15.29
N LEU A 325 -1.00 22.01 16.17
CA LEU A 325 -1.85 20.87 15.78
C LEU A 325 -3.18 21.34 15.18
N ARG A 326 -3.76 22.39 15.76
CA ARG A 326 -4.98 23.01 15.24
C ARG A 326 -4.78 23.63 13.85
N GLN A 327 -3.63 24.26 13.59
CA GLN A 327 -3.30 24.73 12.25
C GLN A 327 -3.19 23.57 11.25
N GLY A 328 -2.54 22.47 11.66
CA GLY A 328 -2.49 21.25 10.85
C GLY A 328 -3.87 20.67 10.55
N ALA A 329 -4.76 20.60 11.56
CA ALA A 329 -6.13 20.15 11.38
C ALA A 329 -6.93 21.05 10.44
N ALA A 330 -6.78 22.38 10.57
CA ALA A 330 -7.41 23.33 9.67
C ALA A 330 -6.89 23.23 8.22
N GLN A 331 -5.61 22.90 8.03
CA GLN A 331 -5.04 22.65 6.70
C GLN A 331 -5.54 21.32 6.11
N ALA A 332 -5.58 20.26 6.93
CA ALA A 332 -6.08 18.94 6.53
C ALA A 332 -7.54 18.97 6.07
N ARG A 333 -8.36 19.82 6.71
CA ARG A 333 -9.77 20.04 6.37
C ARG A 333 -10.02 20.29 4.89
N ASP A 334 -9.12 21.02 4.22
CA ASP A 334 -9.30 21.40 2.81
C ASP A 334 -9.13 20.23 1.84
N GLY A 335 -8.52 19.13 2.30
CA GLY A 335 -8.34 17.90 1.52
C GLY A 335 -9.41 16.83 1.74
N LEU A 336 -10.42 17.08 2.59
CA LEU A 336 -11.44 16.09 2.93
C LEU A 336 -12.51 15.99 1.83
N SER A 337 -12.79 14.76 1.38
CA SER A 337 -13.90 14.47 0.46
C SER A 337 -15.25 14.51 1.16
N ASP A 338 -16.28 14.99 0.46
CA ASP A 338 -17.66 14.89 0.93
C ASP A 338 -18.33 13.57 0.50
N TRP A 339 -19.51 13.30 1.05
CA TRP A 339 -20.27 12.09 0.73
C TRP A 339 -20.75 11.99 -0.72
N GLN A 340 -20.91 13.11 -1.42
CA GLN A 340 -21.30 13.08 -2.84
C GLN A 340 -20.13 12.57 -3.69
N GLN A 341 -18.92 13.05 -3.39
CA GLN A 341 -17.69 12.56 -4.01
C GLN A 341 -17.48 11.06 -3.74
N SER A 342 -17.59 10.61 -2.48
CA SER A 342 -17.52 9.17 -2.15
C SER A 342 -18.60 8.37 -2.89
N GLY A 343 -19.80 8.91 -3.07
CA GLY A 343 -20.86 8.29 -3.87
C GLY A 343 -20.49 8.14 -5.36
N VAL A 344 -19.86 9.16 -5.96
CA VAL A 344 -19.35 9.09 -7.35
C VAL A 344 -18.26 8.02 -7.49
N GLU A 345 -17.35 7.94 -6.53
CA GLU A 345 -16.29 6.92 -6.49
C GLU A 345 -16.88 5.52 -6.34
N PHE A 346 -17.86 5.34 -5.46
CA PHE A 346 -18.58 4.08 -5.31
C PHE A 346 -19.31 3.67 -6.60
N ALA A 347 -20.01 4.61 -7.25
CA ALA A 347 -20.66 4.37 -8.54
C ALA A 347 -19.66 3.95 -9.62
N THR A 348 -18.48 4.56 -9.62
CA THR A 348 -17.38 4.24 -10.54
C THR A 348 -16.85 2.84 -10.29
N ALA A 349 -16.57 2.50 -9.02
CA ALA A 349 -16.14 1.16 -8.61
C ALA A 349 -17.15 0.08 -9.02
N LEU A 350 -18.46 0.32 -8.82
CA LEU A 350 -19.52 -0.61 -9.22
C LEU A 350 -19.63 -0.83 -10.74
N THR A 351 -19.29 0.19 -11.55
CA THR A 351 -19.50 0.14 -13.00
C THR A 351 -18.23 -0.07 -13.81
N ALA A 352 -17.07 -0.12 -13.15
CA ALA A 352 -15.81 -0.45 -13.77
C ALA A 352 -15.92 -1.80 -14.53
N PRO A 353 -15.41 -1.88 -15.78
CA PRO A 353 -15.38 -3.14 -16.53
C PRO A 353 -14.70 -4.24 -15.71
N ILE A 354 -15.23 -5.46 -15.76
CA ILE A 354 -14.71 -6.64 -15.03
C ILE A 354 -13.44 -7.20 -15.72
N ASP A 355 -12.85 -6.46 -16.67
CA ASP A 355 -11.68 -6.91 -17.43
C ASP A 355 -10.37 -6.66 -16.67
N ALA A 356 -9.82 -7.78 -16.18
CA ALA A 356 -8.47 -8.02 -15.67
C ALA A 356 -8.09 -7.39 -14.31
N PRO A 357 -7.27 -8.11 -13.52
CA PRO A 357 -6.91 -7.67 -12.18
C PRO A 357 -6.04 -6.40 -12.21
N THR A 358 -6.52 -5.28 -11.66
CA THR A 358 -5.73 -4.13 -11.23
C THR A 358 -5.06 -4.47 -9.90
N LEU A 359 -3.74 -4.42 -9.94
CA LEU A 359 -2.80 -5.03 -9.01
C LEU A 359 -2.54 -4.08 -7.81
N ARG A 360 -2.02 -4.61 -6.69
CA ARG A 360 -1.75 -3.96 -5.38
C ARG A 360 -1.19 -2.53 -5.48
N ALA A 361 -1.48 -1.60 -4.56
CA ALA A 361 -0.97 -0.21 -4.58
C ALA A 361 0.58 -0.05 -4.61
N GLY A 362 1.36 -1.04 -4.14
CA GLY A 362 2.82 -1.10 -4.39
C GLY A 362 3.22 -1.84 -5.67
N SER A 363 2.43 -2.84 -6.09
CA SER A 363 2.64 -3.61 -7.33
C SER A 363 2.06 -2.95 -8.58
N GLN A 364 1.14 -1.99 -8.44
CA GLN A 364 0.59 -1.19 -9.54
C GLN A 364 1.53 -0.05 -9.82
N PHE A 365 2.04 0.66 -8.80
CA PHE A 365 3.17 1.55 -9.00
C PHE A 365 4.37 0.79 -9.56
N ALA A 366 4.75 -0.38 -9.01
CA ALA A 366 5.85 -1.18 -9.58
C ALA A 366 5.53 -1.77 -10.97
N SER A 367 4.31 -2.24 -11.25
CA SER A 367 3.94 -2.79 -12.58
C SER A 367 3.80 -1.69 -13.62
N ASP A 368 3.21 -0.55 -13.28
CA ASP A 368 3.06 0.62 -14.13
C ASP A 368 4.43 1.26 -14.36
N TRP A 369 5.25 1.42 -13.31
CA TRP A 369 6.67 1.79 -13.42
C TRP A 369 7.44 0.85 -14.34
N LEU A 370 7.37 -0.47 -14.10
CA LEU A 370 8.01 -1.49 -14.94
C LEU A 370 7.45 -1.51 -16.37
N THR A 371 6.19 -1.11 -16.58
CA THR A 371 5.60 -0.90 -17.91
C THR A 371 6.19 0.33 -18.59
N LEU A 372 6.23 1.46 -17.88
CA LEU A 372 6.68 2.76 -18.37
C LEU A 372 8.15 2.72 -18.78
N ARG A 373 9.00 2.03 -18.00
CA ARG A 373 10.45 1.97 -18.27
C ARG A 373 10.88 0.92 -19.29
N GLU A 374 10.07 -0.10 -19.58
CA GLU A 374 10.53 -1.26 -20.36
C GLU A 374 11.10 -0.91 -21.75
N ALA A 375 10.51 0.06 -22.45
CA ALA A 375 11.03 0.51 -23.73
C ALA A 375 12.41 1.20 -23.59
N ALA A 376 12.61 2.00 -22.53
CA ALA A 376 13.88 2.66 -22.23
C ALA A 376 14.95 1.63 -21.81
N ASP A 377 14.58 0.67 -20.96
CA ASP A 377 15.42 -0.46 -20.57
C ASP A 377 15.96 -1.20 -21.81
N VAL A 378 15.06 -1.62 -22.71
CA VAL A 378 15.42 -2.38 -23.92
C VAL A 378 16.33 -1.58 -24.85
N ALA A 379 16.06 -0.28 -25.01
CA ALA A 379 16.86 0.58 -25.87
C ALA A 379 18.29 0.78 -25.34
N SER A 380 18.45 0.78 -24.01
CA SER A 380 19.71 1.11 -23.36
C SER A 380 20.63 -0.09 -23.10
N ARG A 381 20.06 -1.28 -22.85
CA ARG A 381 20.82 -2.51 -22.58
C ARG A 381 21.89 -2.83 -23.63
N SER A 382 23.05 -3.29 -23.16
CA SER A 382 24.21 -3.60 -24.00
C SER A 382 23.99 -4.83 -24.88
N GLN A 383 23.86 -4.61 -26.18
CA GLN A 383 23.82 -5.70 -27.17
C GLN A 383 25.12 -6.50 -27.19
N ARG A 384 26.26 -5.84 -26.93
CA ARG A 384 27.59 -6.47 -26.89
C ARG A 384 27.69 -7.49 -25.76
N LEU A 385 27.32 -7.10 -24.54
CA LEU A 385 27.40 -7.98 -23.37
C LEU A 385 26.41 -9.15 -23.47
N ALA A 386 25.20 -8.90 -23.98
CA ALA A 386 24.24 -9.97 -24.29
C ALA A 386 24.82 -10.96 -25.33
N GLY A 387 25.56 -10.46 -26.34
CA GLY A 387 26.27 -11.29 -27.31
C GLY A 387 27.37 -12.15 -26.68
N LEU A 388 28.16 -11.59 -25.76
CA LEU A 388 29.18 -12.34 -25.01
C LEU A 388 28.55 -13.44 -24.14
N ALA A 389 27.43 -13.15 -23.48
CA ALA A 389 26.68 -14.15 -22.72
C ALA A 389 26.15 -15.28 -23.62
N ALA A 390 25.63 -14.95 -24.80
CA ALA A 390 25.17 -15.93 -25.78
C ALA A 390 26.31 -16.85 -26.27
N GLU A 391 27.47 -16.27 -26.60
CA GLU A 391 28.66 -17.03 -27.01
C GLU A 391 29.16 -17.94 -25.88
N TRP A 392 29.24 -17.42 -24.66
CA TRP A 392 29.69 -18.18 -23.50
C TRP A 392 28.78 -19.38 -23.19
N LEU A 393 27.46 -19.21 -23.26
CA LEU A 393 26.48 -20.27 -23.04
C LEU A 393 26.52 -21.33 -24.16
N SER A 394 26.50 -20.89 -25.42
CA SER A 394 26.44 -21.80 -26.58
C SER A 394 27.66 -22.72 -26.71
N THR A 395 28.82 -22.28 -26.23
CA THR A 395 30.06 -23.08 -26.24
C THR A 395 30.11 -24.13 -25.13
N ARG A 396 29.21 -24.07 -24.14
CA ARG A 396 29.27 -24.89 -22.92
C ARG A 396 28.06 -25.77 -22.71
N ASN A 397 26.86 -25.29 -23.03
CA ASN A 397 25.64 -26.04 -22.76
C ASN A 397 24.61 -25.88 -23.90
N PRO A 398 24.19 -26.99 -24.55
CA PRO A 398 23.15 -26.95 -25.59
C PRO A 398 21.74 -26.65 -25.03
N THR A 399 21.54 -26.81 -23.72
CA THR A 399 20.29 -26.57 -22.98
C THR A 399 20.55 -25.62 -21.80
N PRO A 400 20.86 -24.33 -22.06
CA PRO A 400 21.28 -23.42 -21.00
C PRO A 400 20.16 -23.18 -19.98
N LEU A 401 20.52 -23.16 -18.71
CA LEU A 401 19.67 -22.78 -17.59
C LEU A 401 20.07 -21.39 -17.09
N ILE A 402 19.13 -20.45 -17.06
CA ILE A 402 19.35 -19.06 -16.67
C ILE A 402 18.50 -18.77 -15.43
N ALA A 403 19.08 -18.13 -14.41
CA ALA A 403 18.35 -17.62 -13.26
C ALA A 403 18.28 -16.08 -13.32
N ASP A 404 17.06 -15.53 -13.34
CA ASP A 404 16.79 -14.08 -13.42
C ASP A 404 16.29 -13.60 -12.04
N LEU A 405 17.15 -12.88 -11.33
CA LEU A 405 16.92 -12.38 -9.97
C LEU A 405 16.15 -11.05 -10.01
N GLY A 406 15.08 -10.94 -9.23
CA GLY A 406 14.20 -9.77 -9.24
C GLY A 406 13.60 -9.56 -10.63
N CYS A 407 13.12 -10.64 -11.25
CA CYS A 407 12.77 -10.66 -12.67
C CYS A 407 11.61 -9.70 -13.02
N GLY A 408 10.85 -9.25 -12.02
CA GLY A 408 9.65 -8.44 -12.20
C GLY A 408 8.73 -9.07 -13.22
N ARG A 409 8.34 -8.31 -14.24
CA ARG A 409 7.44 -8.75 -15.32
C ARG A 409 8.12 -9.57 -16.43
N GLY A 410 9.37 -10.00 -16.22
CA GLY A 410 10.15 -10.79 -17.17
C GLY A 410 10.74 -9.97 -18.34
N SER A 411 10.95 -8.66 -18.17
CA SER A 411 11.51 -7.81 -19.24
C SER A 411 12.94 -8.23 -19.62
N ASN A 412 13.76 -8.59 -18.63
CA ASN A 412 15.13 -9.02 -18.84
C ASN A 412 15.20 -10.33 -19.65
N MET A 413 14.41 -11.35 -19.26
CA MET A 413 14.21 -12.56 -20.07
C MET A 413 13.74 -12.26 -21.50
N ARG A 414 12.73 -11.40 -21.69
CA ARG A 414 12.23 -11.06 -23.04
C ARG A 414 13.29 -10.38 -23.91
N PHE A 415 14.19 -9.63 -23.29
CA PHE A 415 15.33 -9.04 -23.97
C PHE A 415 16.39 -10.10 -24.33
N LEU A 416 16.75 -10.97 -23.39
CA LEU A 416 17.86 -11.92 -23.55
C LEU A 416 17.48 -13.16 -24.36
N ALA A 417 16.33 -13.79 -24.10
CA ALA A 417 15.97 -15.07 -24.69
C ALA A 417 16.06 -15.12 -26.24
N PRO A 418 15.60 -14.11 -27.00
CA PRO A 418 15.73 -14.12 -28.46
C PRO A 418 17.18 -14.01 -28.98
N ARG A 419 18.13 -13.68 -28.12
CA ARG A 419 19.56 -13.52 -28.44
C ARG A 419 20.38 -14.76 -28.08
N LEU A 420 19.89 -15.56 -27.14
CA LEU A 420 20.51 -16.82 -26.74
C LEU A 420 20.10 -17.95 -27.69
N SER A 421 20.92 -19.01 -27.74
CA SER A 421 20.68 -20.21 -28.57
C SER A 421 20.56 -21.45 -27.70
N GLY A 422 19.89 -22.49 -28.21
CA GLY A 422 19.72 -23.76 -27.51
C GLY A 422 18.39 -23.82 -26.76
N GLN A 423 18.02 -25.01 -26.26
CA GLN A 423 16.74 -25.19 -25.56
C GLN A 423 16.82 -24.59 -24.16
N GLN A 424 16.42 -23.33 -24.04
CA GLN A 424 16.60 -22.53 -22.83
C GLN A 424 15.62 -22.94 -21.74
N ARG A 425 16.13 -23.00 -20.51
CA ARG A 425 15.35 -23.08 -19.28
C ARG A 425 15.60 -21.82 -18.45
N TRP A 426 14.55 -21.25 -17.91
CA TRP A 426 14.59 -20.00 -17.16
C TRP A 426 13.98 -20.18 -15.78
N LYS A 427 14.75 -19.84 -14.73
CA LYS A 427 14.26 -19.61 -13.38
C LYS A 427 13.98 -18.12 -13.22
N LEU A 428 12.72 -17.74 -13.19
CA LEU A 428 12.30 -16.37 -12.91
C LEU A 428 12.04 -16.26 -11.41
N ILE A 429 12.82 -15.42 -10.72
CA ILE A 429 12.83 -15.32 -9.26
C ILE A 429 12.39 -13.91 -8.87
N ASP A 430 11.33 -13.83 -8.08
CA ASP A 430 10.84 -12.58 -7.51
C ASP A 430 10.07 -12.86 -6.22
N HIS A 431 9.93 -11.88 -5.34
CA HIS A 431 9.11 -12.02 -4.13
C HIS A 431 7.63 -11.75 -4.43
N ASP A 432 7.31 -11.13 -5.57
CA ASP A 432 5.95 -10.83 -5.98
C ASP A 432 5.38 -11.88 -6.96
N ALA A 433 4.47 -12.72 -6.44
CA ALA A 433 3.75 -13.72 -7.21
C ALA A 433 2.96 -13.14 -8.40
N ILE A 434 2.51 -11.89 -8.32
CA ILE A 434 1.79 -11.20 -9.40
C ILE A 434 2.74 -10.91 -10.57
N LEU A 435 3.92 -10.35 -10.28
CA LEU A 435 4.94 -10.07 -11.28
C LEU A 435 5.41 -11.38 -11.95
N LEU A 436 5.57 -12.44 -11.17
CA LEU A 436 5.89 -13.78 -11.68
C LEU A 436 4.81 -14.36 -12.59
N ALA A 437 3.52 -14.21 -12.24
CA ALA A 437 2.42 -14.64 -13.09
C ALA A 437 2.43 -13.89 -14.43
N GLN A 438 2.67 -12.57 -14.40
CA GLN A 438 2.82 -11.78 -15.63
C GLN A 438 4.04 -12.19 -16.43
N ALA A 439 5.19 -12.41 -15.79
CA ALA A 439 6.41 -12.84 -16.46
C ALA A 439 6.20 -14.17 -17.18
N ARG A 440 5.53 -15.14 -16.52
CA ARG A 440 5.14 -16.42 -17.12
C ARG A 440 4.17 -16.23 -18.29
N GLN A 441 3.15 -15.39 -18.16
CA GLN A 441 2.23 -15.10 -19.26
C GLN A 441 2.96 -14.47 -20.45
N ARG A 442 3.88 -13.54 -20.18
CA ARG A 442 4.67 -12.83 -21.20
C ARG A 442 5.77 -13.68 -21.81
N ALA A 443 6.10 -14.82 -21.20
CA ALA A 443 6.93 -15.87 -21.78
C ALA A 443 6.17 -16.73 -22.79
N ALA A 444 4.83 -16.76 -22.75
CA ALA A 444 4.04 -17.53 -23.70
C ALA A 444 4.27 -17.01 -25.13
N GLY A 445 4.83 -17.86 -25.99
CA GLY A 445 5.21 -17.49 -27.35
C GLY A 445 6.61 -16.87 -27.49
N LEU A 446 7.35 -16.71 -26.40
CA LEU A 446 8.75 -16.31 -26.45
C LEU A 446 9.60 -17.48 -27.00
N SER A 447 10.46 -17.16 -27.95
CA SER A 447 11.33 -18.14 -28.62
C SER A 447 12.78 -17.69 -28.56
N ASP A 448 13.67 -18.67 -28.62
CA ASP A 448 15.11 -18.45 -28.77
C ASP A 448 15.46 -17.88 -30.16
N ARG A 449 16.76 -17.66 -30.40
CA ARG A 449 17.29 -17.19 -31.68
C ARG A 449 16.92 -18.09 -32.88
N GLN A 450 16.62 -19.37 -32.65
CA GLN A 450 16.30 -20.38 -33.66
C GLN A 450 14.78 -20.66 -33.78
N GLY A 451 13.94 -19.92 -33.03
CA GLY A 451 12.50 -20.10 -33.02
C GLY A 451 12.01 -21.27 -32.15
N GLN A 452 12.86 -21.81 -31.27
CA GLN A 452 12.48 -22.82 -30.28
C GLN A 452 11.85 -22.16 -29.05
N PRO A 453 10.77 -22.74 -28.49
CA PRO A 453 10.14 -22.18 -27.30
C PRO A 453 11.06 -22.23 -26.09
N VAL A 454 11.02 -21.20 -25.26
CA VAL A 454 11.73 -21.18 -23.98
C VAL A 454 10.91 -21.85 -22.88
N ALA A 455 11.56 -22.64 -22.02
CA ALA A 455 10.94 -23.23 -20.84
C ALA A 455 11.11 -22.31 -19.63
N VAL A 456 10.04 -22.06 -18.89
CA VAL A 456 10.02 -21.12 -17.76
C VAL A 456 9.46 -21.77 -16.50
N GLU A 457 10.24 -21.68 -15.42
CA GLU A 457 9.83 -21.94 -14.05
C GLU A 457 9.89 -20.63 -13.24
N THR A 458 8.94 -20.46 -12.33
CA THR A 458 8.81 -19.25 -11.50
C THR A 458 9.00 -19.63 -10.04
N HIS A 459 9.80 -18.86 -9.31
CA HIS A 459 10.12 -19.08 -7.91
C HIS A 459 9.74 -17.83 -7.12
N CYS A 460 8.68 -17.95 -6.30
CA CYS A 460 8.21 -16.85 -5.45
C CYS A 460 8.96 -16.86 -4.13
N VAL A 461 10.13 -16.24 -4.09
CA VAL A 461 11.02 -16.21 -2.92
C VAL A 461 11.63 -14.82 -2.73
N SER A 462 11.90 -14.46 -1.48
CA SER A 462 12.72 -13.29 -1.15
C SER A 462 14.14 -13.50 -1.65
N LEU A 463 14.81 -12.42 -2.07
CA LEU A 463 16.25 -12.46 -2.39
C LEU A 463 17.13 -12.39 -1.13
N GLU A 464 16.51 -12.19 0.04
CA GLU A 464 17.16 -12.23 1.34
C GLU A 464 16.47 -13.24 2.26
N PRO A 465 17.21 -14.21 2.84
CA PRO A 465 18.64 -14.47 2.62
C PRO A 465 18.92 -15.12 1.25
N LEU A 466 20.07 -14.81 0.64
CA LEU A 466 20.42 -15.36 -0.69
C LEU A 466 20.53 -16.90 -0.70
N ALA A 467 20.77 -17.52 0.45
CA ALA A 467 20.86 -18.97 0.59
C ALA A 467 19.56 -19.71 0.20
N ASP A 468 18.40 -19.03 0.26
CA ASP A 468 17.10 -19.61 -0.10
C ASP A 468 16.78 -19.44 -1.60
N VAL A 469 17.65 -18.73 -2.35
CA VAL A 469 17.45 -18.43 -3.77
C VAL A 469 17.98 -19.59 -4.62
N PRO A 470 17.16 -20.17 -5.52
CA PRO A 470 17.50 -21.42 -6.21
C PRO A 470 18.50 -21.22 -7.36
N LEU A 471 19.78 -21.05 -7.03
CA LEU A 471 20.87 -20.77 -7.98
C LEU A 471 21.68 -22.00 -8.43
N ASP A 472 21.72 -23.09 -7.66
CA ASP A 472 22.77 -24.14 -7.71
C ASP A 472 23.10 -24.77 -9.08
N ASP A 473 22.12 -24.82 -9.99
CA ASP A 473 22.21 -25.46 -11.31
C ASP A 473 22.24 -24.46 -12.48
N ALA A 474 22.08 -23.17 -12.23
CA ALA A 474 22.11 -22.16 -13.27
C ALA A 474 23.48 -22.12 -13.96
N HIS A 475 23.51 -21.79 -15.25
CA HIS A 475 24.73 -21.55 -16.01
C HIS A 475 25.03 -20.06 -16.09
N LEU A 476 23.98 -19.24 -16.17
CA LEU A 476 24.02 -17.80 -16.14
C LEU A 476 23.05 -17.29 -15.07
N VAL A 477 23.57 -16.50 -14.14
CA VAL A 477 22.74 -15.68 -13.26
C VAL A 477 22.62 -14.30 -13.88
N THR A 478 21.43 -13.72 -13.88
CA THR A 478 21.18 -12.39 -14.42
C THR A 478 20.23 -11.59 -13.55
N ALA A 479 20.34 -10.27 -13.60
CA ALA A 479 19.40 -9.34 -12.97
C ALA A 479 19.40 -8.03 -13.76
N SER A 480 18.34 -7.22 -13.62
CA SER A 480 18.24 -5.92 -14.27
C SER A 480 17.73 -4.86 -13.30
N ALA A 481 18.48 -3.78 -13.10
CA ALA A 481 18.16 -2.69 -12.16
C ALA A 481 17.77 -3.20 -10.75
N LEU A 482 18.64 -4.05 -10.20
CA LEU A 482 18.49 -4.65 -8.86
C LEU A 482 19.55 -4.12 -7.88
N LEU A 483 20.75 -3.82 -8.36
CA LEU A 483 21.93 -3.64 -7.50
C LEU A 483 21.87 -2.42 -6.58
N ASP A 484 21.13 -1.38 -6.95
CA ASP A 484 20.97 -0.19 -6.13
C ASP A 484 20.20 -0.44 -4.84
N LEU A 485 19.51 -1.59 -4.75
CA LEU A 485 18.75 -2.01 -3.59
C LEU A 485 19.56 -2.89 -2.61
N VAL A 486 20.69 -3.47 -3.04
CA VAL A 486 21.39 -4.50 -2.25
C VAL A 486 22.56 -3.94 -1.45
N SER A 487 22.89 -4.63 -0.35
CA SER A 487 24.05 -4.31 0.50
C SER A 487 25.34 -4.98 0.01
N GLN A 488 26.48 -4.55 0.58
CA GLN A 488 27.78 -5.21 0.34
C GLN A 488 27.75 -6.68 0.74
N GLN A 489 27.10 -7.03 1.85
CA GLN A 489 26.97 -8.40 2.33
C GLN A 489 26.24 -9.28 1.31
N TRP A 490 25.19 -8.74 0.69
CA TRP A 490 24.45 -9.44 -0.35
C TRP A 490 25.30 -9.66 -1.61
N ILE A 491 26.07 -8.66 -2.04
CA ILE A 491 27.02 -8.78 -3.16
C ILE A 491 28.06 -9.87 -2.88
N ASP A 492 28.65 -9.87 -1.69
CA ASP A 492 29.66 -10.85 -1.30
C ASP A 492 29.07 -12.27 -1.30
N ALA A 493 27.85 -12.44 -0.80
CA ALA A 493 27.13 -13.71 -0.82
C ALA A 493 26.84 -14.18 -2.25
N LEU A 494 26.41 -13.28 -3.14
CA LEU A 494 26.18 -13.60 -4.56
C LEU A 494 27.46 -14.04 -5.24
N VAL A 495 28.54 -13.28 -5.09
CA VAL A 495 29.83 -13.59 -5.70
C VAL A 495 30.37 -14.92 -5.18
N ALA A 496 30.25 -15.19 -3.87
CA ALA A 496 30.64 -16.47 -3.30
C ALA A 496 29.85 -17.64 -3.92
N SER A 497 28.52 -17.52 -4.01
CA SER A 497 27.64 -18.56 -4.58
C SER A 497 27.96 -18.84 -6.05
N ILE A 498 28.04 -17.80 -6.91
CA ILE A 498 28.32 -18.01 -8.34
C ILE A 498 29.74 -18.55 -8.57
N ALA A 499 30.71 -18.16 -7.73
CA ALA A 499 32.09 -18.63 -7.83
C ALA A 499 32.21 -20.10 -7.42
N GLU A 500 31.52 -20.53 -6.37
CA GLU A 500 31.45 -21.93 -5.96
C GLU A 500 30.89 -22.81 -7.09
N GLN A 501 29.83 -22.32 -7.77
CA GLN A 501 29.17 -23.04 -8.84
C GLN A 501 29.77 -22.81 -10.24
N GLN A 502 30.79 -21.96 -10.36
CA GLN A 502 31.45 -21.56 -11.63
C GLN A 502 30.48 -21.01 -12.68
N GLN A 503 29.51 -20.20 -12.24
CA GLN A 503 28.46 -19.62 -13.08
C GLN A 503 28.90 -18.31 -13.72
N ALA A 504 28.36 -17.97 -14.89
CA ALA A 504 28.50 -16.61 -15.43
C ALA A 504 27.48 -15.67 -14.79
N LEU A 505 27.78 -14.36 -14.80
CA LEU A 505 26.89 -13.31 -14.29
C LEU A 505 26.66 -12.23 -15.35
N LEU A 506 25.41 -11.85 -15.60
CA LEU A 506 25.05 -10.72 -16.46
C LEU A 506 24.12 -9.78 -15.70
N ILE A 507 24.62 -8.60 -15.32
CA ILE A 507 23.78 -7.56 -14.70
C ILE A 507 23.56 -6.44 -15.71
N ALA A 508 22.31 -6.06 -15.89
CA ALA A 508 21.91 -4.95 -16.74
C ALA A 508 21.39 -3.77 -15.92
N LEU A 509 21.57 -2.56 -16.43
CA LEU A 509 20.97 -1.33 -15.92
C LEU A 509 21.26 -1.07 -14.45
N SER A 510 22.50 -1.30 -13.99
CA SER A 510 22.94 -0.89 -12.65
C SER A 510 22.99 0.63 -12.59
N VAL A 511 22.17 1.27 -11.74
CA VAL A 511 22.16 2.74 -11.62
C VAL A 511 23.52 3.22 -11.11
N THR A 512 24.00 4.35 -11.63
CA THR A 512 25.25 4.97 -11.16
C THR A 512 25.02 6.11 -10.17
N GLY A 513 23.76 6.50 -9.95
CA GLY A 513 23.38 7.69 -9.16
C GLY A 513 23.47 9.01 -9.94
N GLU A 514 23.97 8.99 -11.18
CA GLU A 514 24.02 10.16 -12.04
C GLU A 514 22.73 10.32 -12.85
N TRP A 515 22.15 11.52 -12.84
CA TRP A 515 21.12 11.93 -13.78
C TRP A 515 21.32 13.41 -14.16
N HIS A 516 20.79 13.80 -15.31
CA HIS A 516 20.85 15.16 -15.84
C HIS A 516 19.71 15.40 -16.83
N PHE A 517 19.36 16.66 -17.07
CA PHE A 517 18.47 17.02 -18.18
C PHE A 517 19.24 17.14 -19.48
N ILE A 518 18.57 16.86 -20.60
CA ILE A 518 19.14 17.03 -21.95
C ILE A 518 18.24 17.94 -22.79
N ASP A 519 18.83 18.70 -23.70
CA ASP A 519 18.09 19.53 -24.66
C ASP A 519 17.55 18.71 -25.85
N LEU A 520 16.89 19.38 -26.79
CA LEU A 520 16.38 18.80 -28.04
C LEU A 520 17.46 18.15 -28.93
N GLN A 521 18.74 18.48 -28.72
CA GLN A 521 19.88 17.90 -29.42
C GLN A 521 20.52 16.76 -28.62
N GLY A 522 20.01 16.45 -27.42
CA GLY A 522 20.55 15.45 -26.52
C GLY A 522 21.77 15.92 -25.74
N ALA A 523 22.07 17.22 -25.72
CA ALA A 523 23.19 17.77 -24.97
C ALA A 523 22.78 18.05 -23.51
N PRO A 524 23.64 17.79 -22.51
CA PRO A 524 23.32 18.06 -21.11
C PRO A 524 23.01 19.53 -20.84
N VAL A 525 21.93 19.78 -20.10
CA VAL A 525 21.55 21.09 -19.58
C VAL A 525 22.09 21.21 -18.16
N LEU A 526 22.85 22.28 -17.90
CA LEU A 526 23.45 22.56 -16.60
C LEU A 526 22.63 23.62 -15.87
N ASP A 527 22.17 23.28 -14.67
CA ASP A 527 21.44 24.16 -13.77
C ASP A 527 21.85 23.87 -12.32
N ASP A 528 22.09 24.92 -11.53
CA ASP A 528 22.54 24.79 -10.15
C ASP A 528 21.48 24.16 -9.24
N GLU A 529 20.18 24.35 -9.54
CA GLU A 529 19.08 23.71 -8.82
C GLU A 529 19.04 22.21 -9.07
N ASP A 530 19.29 21.78 -10.32
CA ASP A 530 19.35 20.36 -10.68
C ASP A 530 20.52 19.66 -9.97
N HIS A 531 21.68 20.31 -9.92
CA HIS A 531 22.84 19.80 -9.18
C HIS A 531 22.56 19.66 -7.67
N TRP A 532 21.89 20.66 -7.08
CA TRP A 532 21.54 20.63 -5.66
C TRP A 532 20.55 19.50 -5.36
N LEU A 533 19.51 19.33 -6.19
CA LEU A 533 18.51 18.28 -5.98
C LEU A 533 19.09 16.88 -6.18
N ARG A 534 19.98 16.71 -7.17
CA ARG A 534 20.72 15.46 -7.36
C ARG A 534 21.56 15.08 -6.15
N ALA A 535 22.22 16.05 -5.51
CA ALA A 535 22.97 15.77 -4.29
C ALA A 535 22.07 15.27 -3.14
N MET A 536 20.84 15.81 -3.01
CA MET A 536 19.85 15.32 -2.04
C MET A 536 19.37 13.91 -2.38
N PHE A 537 19.10 13.63 -3.65
CA PHE A 537 18.69 12.30 -4.11
C PHE A 537 19.78 11.25 -3.88
N ILE A 538 21.05 11.56 -4.16
CA ILE A 538 22.18 10.65 -3.91
C ILE A 538 22.30 10.36 -2.40
N ALA A 539 22.15 11.39 -1.55
CA ALA A 539 22.18 11.20 -0.10
C ALA A 539 21.02 10.34 0.41
N HIS A 540 19.83 10.45 -0.20
CA HIS A 540 18.68 9.59 0.11
C HIS A 540 18.93 8.12 -0.26
N GLN A 541 19.56 7.85 -1.40
CA GLN A 541 19.84 6.48 -1.86
C GLN A 541 20.78 5.68 -0.95
N GLN A 542 21.54 6.34 -0.07
CA GLN A 542 22.50 5.72 0.84
C GLN A 542 21.90 5.39 2.22
N ARG A 543 20.58 5.49 2.40
CA ARG A 543 19.87 5.03 3.61
C ARG A 543 19.59 3.53 3.54
N ASP A 544 19.39 2.92 4.71
CA ASP A 544 18.91 1.53 4.82
C ASP A 544 17.49 1.41 4.23
N LYS A 545 17.34 0.55 3.21
CA LYS A 545 16.09 0.30 2.47
C LYS A 545 15.53 -1.10 2.74
N GLY A 546 15.94 -1.74 3.84
CA GLY A 546 15.44 -3.07 4.24
C GLY A 546 16.28 -4.25 3.71
N LEU A 547 17.48 -3.99 3.19
CA LEU A 547 18.49 -4.99 2.78
C LEU A 547 19.86 -4.71 3.45
N GLY A 548 19.88 -3.88 4.49
CA GLY A 548 21.06 -3.21 5.07
C GLY A 548 21.32 -1.84 4.41
N ASP A 549 22.42 -1.17 4.78
CA ASP A 549 22.85 0.09 4.14
C ASP A 549 23.01 -0.12 2.63
N ALA A 550 22.03 0.35 1.84
CA ALA A 550 22.00 0.13 0.40
C ALA A 550 23.18 0.87 -0.25
N LEU A 551 23.92 0.18 -1.13
CA LEU A 551 25.08 0.77 -1.79
C LEU A 551 24.68 1.81 -2.85
N GLY A 552 23.41 1.82 -3.30
CA GLY A 552 22.89 2.72 -4.32
C GLY A 552 23.78 2.72 -5.57
N GLY A 553 24.14 3.90 -6.06
CA GLY A 553 25.03 4.05 -7.23
C GLY A 553 26.43 3.44 -7.10
N GLN A 554 26.86 3.06 -5.90
CA GLN A 554 28.18 2.43 -5.66
C GLN A 554 28.17 0.91 -5.90
N ALA A 555 27.00 0.29 -5.96
CA ALA A 555 26.85 -1.16 -6.00
C ALA A 555 27.52 -1.81 -7.22
N HIS A 556 27.50 -1.14 -8.39
CA HIS A 556 28.15 -1.64 -9.60
C HIS A 556 29.66 -1.82 -9.39
N GLN A 557 30.34 -0.82 -8.81
CA GLN A 557 31.78 -0.87 -8.59
C GLN A 557 32.17 -1.83 -7.46
N ALA A 558 31.32 -1.97 -6.44
CA ALA A 558 31.47 -2.97 -5.40
C ALA A 558 31.43 -4.40 -5.98
N LEU A 559 30.44 -4.68 -6.84
CA LEU A 559 30.31 -5.97 -7.52
C LEU A 559 31.50 -6.28 -8.44
N VAL A 560 31.99 -5.29 -9.22
CA VAL A 560 33.19 -5.46 -10.05
C VAL A 560 34.39 -5.87 -9.20
N SER A 561 34.64 -5.15 -8.10
CA SER A 561 35.75 -5.44 -7.20
C SER A 561 35.66 -6.84 -6.58
N ALA A 562 34.45 -7.24 -6.14
CA ALA A 562 34.21 -8.57 -5.58
C ALA A 562 34.43 -9.69 -6.61
N LEU A 563 33.94 -9.51 -7.85
CA LEU A 563 34.13 -10.46 -8.95
C LEU A 563 35.60 -10.63 -9.33
N GLU A 564 36.35 -9.53 -9.44
CA GLU A 564 37.79 -9.57 -9.76
C GLU A 564 38.58 -10.29 -8.65
N ALA A 565 38.23 -10.04 -7.38
CA ALA A 565 38.79 -10.75 -6.23
C ALA A 565 38.46 -12.26 -6.27
N ALA A 566 37.29 -12.64 -6.79
CA ALA A 566 36.88 -14.03 -7.01
C ALA A 566 37.43 -14.64 -8.32
N HIS A 567 38.39 -13.99 -8.98
CA HIS A 567 39.01 -14.45 -10.24
C HIS A 567 38.04 -14.59 -11.42
N TYR A 568 37.10 -13.65 -11.55
CA TYR A 568 36.28 -13.49 -12.75
C TYR A 568 36.92 -12.51 -13.73
N ARG A 569 36.75 -12.77 -15.02
CA ARG A 569 36.93 -11.78 -16.07
C ARG A 569 35.66 -10.96 -16.19
N VAL A 570 35.76 -9.63 -16.05
CA VAL A 570 34.62 -8.71 -16.08
C VAL A 570 34.68 -7.81 -17.32
N GLU A 571 33.59 -7.74 -18.07
CA GLU A 571 33.37 -6.87 -19.23
C GLU A 571 32.26 -5.87 -18.88
N GLN A 572 32.47 -4.58 -19.15
CA GLN A 572 31.53 -3.52 -18.75
C GLN A 572 31.06 -2.69 -19.96
N ALA A 573 29.90 -2.07 -19.86
CA ALA A 573 29.39 -1.11 -20.85
C ALA A 573 28.61 0.01 -20.16
N GLU A 574 28.75 1.24 -20.66
CA GLU A 574 27.87 2.35 -20.28
C GLU A 574 26.57 2.25 -21.06
N THR A 575 25.46 2.29 -20.32
CA THR A 575 24.10 2.05 -20.83
C THR A 575 23.15 3.07 -20.21
N PRO A 576 23.34 4.38 -20.46
CA PRO A 576 22.45 5.38 -19.91
C PRO A 576 21.07 5.31 -20.57
N TRP A 577 20.01 5.63 -19.83
CA TRP A 577 18.76 6.04 -20.46
C TRP A 577 18.96 7.44 -21.03
N LEU A 578 18.53 7.63 -22.28
CA LEU A 578 18.44 8.92 -22.94
C LEU A 578 17.00 9.09 -23.40
N LEU A 579 16.20 9.78 -22.58
CA LEU A 579 14.78 10.06 -22.83
C LEU A 579 14.68 11.39 -23.56
N ALA A 580 14.33 11.36 -24.85
CA ALA A 580 14.37 12.53 -25.71
C ALA A 580 13.27 13.54 -25.36
N ALA A 581 13.60 14.84 -25.41
CA ALA A 581 12.69 15.93 -25.06
C ALA A 581 11.40 15.95 -25.90
N ASP A 582 11.49 15.57 -27.17
CA ASP A 582 10.36 15.55 -28.12
C ASP A 582 9.57 14.23 -28.12
N SER A 583 9.95 13.27 -27.25
CA SER A 583 9.33 11.95 -27.19
C SER A 583 8.10 11.92 -26.28
N HIS A 584 6.93 12.19 -26.87
CA HIS A 584 5.65 12.07 -26.15
C HIS A 584 5.42 10.67 -25.54
N ALA A 585 5.98 9.62 -26.14
CA ALA A 585 5.85 8.26 -25.60
C ALA A 585 6.67 8.04 -24.31
N GLN A 586 7.77 8.77 -24.13
CA GLN A 586 8.64 8.69 -22.95
C GLN A 586 8.27 9.72 -21.88
N GLN A 587 7.42 10.69 -22.22
CA GLN A 587 6.97 11.75 -21.30
C GLN A 587 6.39 11.22 -19.98
N PRO A 588 5.54 10.18 -19.94
CA PRO A 588 5.03 9.64 -18.67
C PRO A 588 6.13 9.07 -17.77
N LEU A 589 7.15 8.42 -18.35
CA LEU A 589 8.32 7.94 -17.61
C LEU A 589 9.15 9.10 -17.07
N MET A 590 9.32 10.17 -17.85
CA MET A 590 10.02 11.38 -17.40
C MET A 590 9.29 12.05 -16.24
N MET A 591 7.96 12.16 -16.27
CA MET A 591 7.19 12.72 -15.16
C MET A 591 7.33 11.88 -13.88
N ALA A 592 7.22 10.55 -14.00
CA ALA A 592 7.38 9.64 -12.87
C ALA A 592 8.78 9.72 -12.24
N LEU A 593 9.83 9.91 -13.05
CA LEU A 593 11.20 10.15 -12.57
C LEU A 593 11.30 11.47 -11.78
N LEU A 594 10.73 12.55 -12.30
CA LEU A 594 10.75 13.87 -11.64
C LEU A 594 10.05 13.84 -10.28
N GLU A 595 8.88 13.21 -10.22
CA GLU A 595 8.11 13.06 -8.99
C GLU A 595 8.90 12.25 -7.95
N GLY A 596 9.46 11.11 -8.34
CA GLY A 596 10.27 10.29 -7.43
C GLY A 596 11.54 10.98 -6.94
N TRP A 597 12.20 11.80 -7.78
CA TRP A 597 13.36 12.58 -7.33
C TRP A 597 12.98 13.70 -6.37
N ALA A 598 11.86 14.40 -6.62
CA ALA A 598 11.35 15.43 -5.74
C ALA A 598 10.93 14.86 -4.37
N GLU A 599 10.26 13.71 -4.35
CA GLU A 599 9.88 13.00 -3.14
C GLU A 599 11.11 12.62 -2.30
N ALA A 600 12.08 11.92 -2.91
CA ALA A 600 13.31 11.54 -2.23
C ALA A 600 14.12 12.75 -1.72
N ALA A 601 14.18 13.83 -2.51
CA ALA A 601 14.82 15.07 -2.09
C ALA A 601 14.08 15.74 -0.92
N THR A 602 12.75 15.66 -0.88
CA THR A 602 11.90 16.22 0.17
C THR A 602 12.08 15.47 1.48
N GLU A 603 12.15 14.14 1.44
CA GLU A 603 12.48 13.32 2.60
C GLU A 603 13.90 13.57 3.14
N GLN A 604 14.84 13.90 2.25
CA GLN A 604 16.21 14.21 2.64
C GLN A 604 16.37 15.62 3.21
N ALA A 605 15.62 16.59 2.70
CA ALA A 605 15.65 17.99 3.13
C ALA A 605 14.24 18.57 3.29
N PRO A 606 13.48 18.16 4.33
CA PRO A 606 12.09 18.61 4.53
C PRO A 606 11.97 20.15 4.65
N GLN A 607 12.98 20.81 5.21
CA GLN A 607 13.08 22.27 5.30
C GLN A 607 13.11 22.98 3.93
N ALA A 608 13.45 22.26 2.86
CA ALA A 608 13.51 22.77 1.49
C ALA A 608 12.30 22.36 0.64
N SER A 609 11.24 21.79 1.23
CA SER A 609 10.05 21.30 0.50
C SER A 609 9.47 22.31 -0.49
N ALA A 610 9.35 23.59 -0.11
CA ALA A 610 8.83 24.63 -1.00
C ALA A 610 9.76 24.89 -2.21
N ARG A 611 11.08 24.82 -2.02
CA ARG A 611 12.07 24.94 -3.10
C ARG A 611 11.97 23.74 -4.05
N ILE A 612 11.84 22.54 -3.50
CA ILE A 612 11.72 21.29 -4.26
C ILE A 612 10.41 21.27 -5.06
N ALA A 613 9.30 21.70 -4.47
CA ALA A 613 8.02 21.81 -5.17
C ALA A 613 8.08 22.81 -6.35
N THR A 614 8.77 23.94 -6.14
CA THR A 614 8.99 24.93 -7.22
C THR A 614 9.85 24.34 -8.34
N TRP A 615 10.93 23.64 -8.00
CA TRP A 615 11.77 22.93 -8.96
C TRP A 615 10.97 21.89 -9.75
N LEU A 616 10.17 21.07 -9.06
CA LEU A 616 9.35 20.02 -9.66
C LEU A 616 8.38 20.62 -10.69
N GLN A 617 7.65 21.66 -10.30
CA GLN A 617 6.70 22.33 -11.18
C GLN A 617 7.38 22.89 -12.44
N LEU A 618 8.54 23.53 -12.30
CA LEU A 618 9.28 24.09 -13.43
C LEU A 618 9.78 22.99 -14.38
N ARG A 619 10.30 21.89 -13.85
CA ARG A 619 10.81 20.78 -14.67
C ARG A 619 9.69 19.97 -15.32
N GLN A 620 8.59 19.74 -14.61
CA GLN A 620 7.40 19.14 -15.21
C GLN A 620 6.87 19.99 -16.36
N GLN A 621 6.83 21.32 -16.22
CA GLN A 621 6.39 22.19 -17.30
C GLN A 621 7.33 22.13 -18.51
N ALA A 622 8.65 22.15 -18.30
CA ALA A 622 9.63 22.07 -19.37
C ALA A 622 9.58 20.73 -20.12
N VAL A 623 9.45 19.60 -19.39
CA VAL A 623 9.22 18.28 -20.00
C VAL A 623 7.87 18.25 -20.72
N ALA A 624 6.83 18.87 -20.17
CA ALA A 624 5.50 18.92 -20.79
C ALA A 624 5.48 19.71 -22.10
N ASN A 625 6.30 20.75 -22.19
CA ASN A 625 6.48 21.56 -23.39
C ASN A 625 7.40 20.90 -24.43
N GLY A 626 8.06 19.79 -24.09
CA GLY A 626 9.06 19.15 -24.93
C GLY A 626 10.38 19.93 -25.02
N GLU A 627 10.68 20.74 -24.01
CA GLU A 627 11.90 21.56 -23.95
C GLU A 627 13.08 20.79 -23.36
N LEU A 628 12.80 19.83 -22.46
CA LEU A 628 13.80 19.02 -21.77
C LEU A 628 13.50 17.53 -21.88
N GLY A 629 14.55 16.75 -22.10
CA GLY A 629 14.61 15.31 -21.92
C GLY A 629 15.41 14.96 -20.66
N ILE A 630 15.56 13.67 -20.39
CA ILE A 630 16.23 13.16 -19.20
C ILE A 630 17.31 12.12 -19.56
N GLY A 631 18.51 12.29 -19.01
CA GLY A 631 19.58 11.31 -18.98
C GLY A 631 19.68 10.64 -17.61
N VAL A 632 19.69 9.31 -17.55
CA VAL A 632 19.94 8.53 -16.31
C VAL A 632 21.09 7.57 -16.55
N GLY A 633 22.14 7.67 -15.72
CA GLY A 633 23.33 6.84 -15.82
C GLY A 633 23.08 5.41 -15.36
N HIS A 634 23.31 4.45 -16.24
CA HIS A 634 23.43 3.04 -15.88
C HIS A 634 24.66 2.40 -16.51
N ARG A 635 25.05 1.25 -15.95
CA ARG A 635 26.10 0.39 -16.49
C ARG A 635 25.64 -1.06 -16.50
N ASP A 636 26.06 -1.77 -17.53
CA ASP A 636 25.90 -3.22 -17.62
C ASP A 636 27.26 -3.90 -17.37
N LEU A 637 27.22 -5.12 -16.85
CA LEU A 637 28.41 -5.97 -16.70
C LEU A 637 28.13 -7.42 -17.08
N PHE A 638 29.11 -8.07 -17.69
CA PHE A 638 29.15 -9.50 -17.91
C PHE A 638 30.42 -10.07 -17.31
N ALA A 639 30.30 -11.12 -16.51
CA ALA A 639 31.41 -11.72 -15.80
C ALA A 639 31.45 -13.23 -16.00
N THR A 640 32.65 -13.77 -16.23
CA THR A 640 32.88 -15.21 -16.44
C THR A 640 34.07 -15.71 -15.61
N PRO A 641 34.04 -16.93 -15.07
CA PRO A 641 35.16 -17.48 -14.31
C PRO A 641 36.40 -17.69 -15.19
N LEU A 642 37.60 -17.39 -14.68
CA LEU A 642 38.86 -17.53 -15.41
C LEU A 642 39.32 -19.00 -15.61
N PHE A 643 38.84 -19.94 -14.77
CA PHE A 643 39.24 -21.36 -14.81
C PHE A 643 38.01 -22.28 -14.80
N ALA A 644 37.32 -22.43 -15.93
CA ALA A 644 36.24 -23.42 -16.03
C ALA A 644 36.85 -24.84 -16.01
N LYS A 645 36.81 -25.54 -14.87
CA LYS A 645 36.91 -27.01 -14.87
C LYS A 645 35.60 -27.54 -15.52
N PRO A 646 35.67 -28.45 -16.51
CA PRO A 646 34.46 -29.07 -17.04
C PRO A 646 33.69 -29.74 -15.89
N ARG A 647 32.39 -29.43 -15.72
CA ARG A 647 31.53 -30.21 -14.81
C ARG A 647 31.46 -31.62 -15.39
N GLU A 648 31.95 -32.62 -14.66
CA GLU A 648 31.71 -34.03 -14.98
C GLU A 648 30.21 -34.30 -14.80
N GLU A 649 29.54 -34.76 -15.86
CA GLU A 649 28.13 -35.15 -15.84
C GLU A 649 27.91 -36.30 -14.85
N ALA A 650 26.95 -36.15 -13.93
CA ALA A 650 26.49 -37.19 -13.02
C ALA A 650 25.15 -37.77 -13.49
#